data_AF-A0A5Q4EAL7-F1
#
_entry.id   AF-A0A5Q4EAL7-F1
#
_cell.length_a   1.000
_cell.length_b   1.000
_cell.length_c   1.000
_cell.angle_alpha   90.00
_cell.angle_beta   90.00
_cell.angle_gamma   90.00
#
_symmetry.space_group_name_H-M   'P 1'
#
loop_
_entity.id
_entity.type
_entity.pdbx_description
1 polymer ?
#
loop_
_entity_poly.entity_id
_entity_poly.type
_entity_poly.pdbx_seq_one_letter_code
_entity_poly.pdbx_strand_id
1 'polypeptide(L)'
;MTYKTPGVYVQEISLFPPSVAQVETAIPAFVGYTEKALTPDNKSLTEVPVKIKSLVEFESLFGKGFIAESYSIVVDTANQNAVDKTEPDKRFYLYDAMRQFYDNGGGDCYIVSVGSFTDDIAFDALKKGFDALKKFDEPTLLLSPDAVGLKDSNEDPDLTQFAELQKLALQQCAELQNRFCILDVMQGDLPENVSQAPVSDFRDGIGINSLSYGAAYYPWIVSSYNYPLGFRQLKFFEAADPETEITNLEIFSPEDEFHLLENLLGMTDHTDAATSLNNTQITVPEIDTAKLIAGGTTYLSQLLSSFKSGLESGSAHLTNTTHYLNILAGMANAFQTADDEATAGSDFRKDIDKLKTNTELTDALRQLVEIEKNNTVPPNNLGTRPSVDDLYGGIHQDWFGGVAYGDITADTTDFSNDTAGSLAIIAALQPSTEILLQGWQSLLDSALYYEKQAERALFAGNSFFTGVMEKLRVHMRTLPPSAAIAGVYANTDRNRGVWKAPANISLNSVIGPAVKVDHREQESLNVHPTGKSINAIRTFTGKGTLVWGARTLAGNDNEWRYISVRRFFLMVEESTKKASAAFVFEPNDANTWVKVRSMIENFLTLQWRAGALQGATPGDAFFVRVGLGETMTEEDILEGRMIVEIGLAAVRPAEFIILRFSHKMQNGNE
;
A
#
# COMPACT_ATOMS: atom_id res chain seq x y z
N MET A 1 31.15 40.32 -37.21
CA MET A 1 31.79 39.72 -38.40
C MET A 1 32.20 40.83 -39.34
N THR A 2 33.42 40.78 -39.86
CA THR A 2 33.89 41.73 -40.89
C THR A 2 33.67 41.08 -42.25
N TYR A 3 32.67 41.54 -43.01
CA TYR A 3 32.36 41.02 -44.35
C TYR A 3 33.45 41.46 -45.33
N LYS A 4 34.09 40.51 -46.02
CA LYS A 4 35.25 40.76 -46.89
C LYS A 4 34.96 40.59 -48.39
N THR A 5 33.75 40.22 -48.77
CA THR A 5 33.35 40.07 -50.17
C THR A 5 31.97 40.70 -50.43
N PRO A 6 31.70 41.19 -51.64
CA PRO A 6 30.35 41.62 -52.00
C PRO A 6 29.44 40.39 -52.17
N GLY A 7 28.33 40.33 -51.44
CA GLY A 7 27.35 39.23 -51.50
C GLY A 7 26.12 39.48 -50.63
N VAL A 8 25.08 38.66 -50.79
CA VAL A 8 23.92 38.65 -49.88
C VAL A 8 24.24 37.73 -48.72
N TYR A 9 24.23 38.26 -47.50
CA TYR A 9 24.46 37.51 -46.27
C TYR A 9 23.14 37.41 -45.51
N VAL A 10 22.74 36.19 -45.17
CA VAL A 10 21.65 35.93 -44.24
C VAL A 10 22.28 35.64 -42.88
N GLN A 11 21.93 36.45 -41.88
CA GLN A 11 22.23 36.16 -40.48
C GLN A 11 20.93 35.81 -39.77
N GLU A 12 20.90 34.63 -39.16
CA GLU A 12 19.87 34.31 -38.17
C GLU A 12 20.27 34.96 -36.85
N ILE A 13 19.70 36.14 -36.59
CA ILE A 13 19.69 36.72 -35.26
C ILE A 13 18.45 36.14 -34.58
N SER A 14 18.63 35.26 -33.60
CA SER A 14 17.51 34.82 -32.77
C SER A 14 16.96 36.01 -32.01
N LEU A 15 15.80 36.51 -32.45
CA LEU A 15 15.08 37.63 -31.84
C LEU A 15 14.06 37.17 -30.79
N PHE A 16 13.82 35.87 -30.67
CA PHE A 16 12.90 35.36 -29.67
C PHE A 16 13.55 35.47 -28.29
N PRO A 17 12.96 36.23 -27.35
CA PRO A 17 13.44 36.24 -25.99
C PRO A 17 13.30 34.82 -25.40
N PRO A 18 14.26 34.36 -24.59
CA PRO A 18 14.08 33.12 -23.85
C PRO A 18 12.82 33.22 -22.99
N SER A 19 12.15 32.08 -22.83
CA SER A 19 10.87 31.98 -22.11
C SER A 19 11.05 31.18 -20.84
N VAL A 20 10.36 31.57 -19.77
CA VAL A 20 10.25 30.73 -18.57
C VAL A 20 9.23 29.62 -18.84
N ALA A 21 9.69 28.37 -18.76
CA ALA A 21 8.79 27.22 -18.70
C ALA A 21 8.30 27.04 -17.26
N GLN A 22 6.99 26.87 -17.09
CA GLN A 22 6.41 26.57 -15.79
C GLN A 22 6.83 25.16 -15.36
N VAL A 23 7.31 25.02 -14.13
CA VAL A 23 7.62 23.70 -13.54
C VAL A 23 6.36 23.00 -13.04
N GLU A 24 6.46 21.68 -12.96
CA GLU A 24 5.43 20.83 -12.34
C GLU A 24 5.27 21.19 -10.85
N THR A 25 4.03 21.22 -10.36
CA THR A 25 3.72 21.76 -9.02
C THR A 25 3.26 20.71 -8.01
N ALA A 26 2.92 19.51 -8.47
CA ALA A 26 2.31 18.45 -7.66
C ALA A 26 2.76 17.06 -8.09
N ILE A 27 4.08 16.85 -8.12
CA ILE A 27 4.73 15.53 -8.18
C ILE A 27 5.11 15.13 -6.75
N PRO A 28 4.30 14.30 -6.07
CA PRO A 28 4.62 13.84 -4.72
C PRO A 28 5.71 12.77 -4.72
N ALA A 29 6.47 12.73 -3.64
CA ALA A 29 7.35 11.64 -3.28
C ALA A 29 6.84 11.00 -1.98
N PHE A 30 6.47 9.72 -2.09
CA PHE A 30 6.04 8.89 -0.98
C PHE A 30 7.24 8.11 -0.44
N VAL A 31 7.49 8.22 0.85
CA VAL A 31 8.49 7.43 1.57
C VAL A 31 7.76 6.43 2.46
N GLY A 32 8.15 5.15 2.42
CA GLY A 32 7.52 4.13 3.25
C GLY A 32 7.99 2.72 2.90
N TYR A 33 7.25 1.74 3.38
CA TYR A 33 7.54 0.32 3.30
C TYR A 33 6.63 -0.34 2.25
N THR A 34 7.18 -1.35 1.58
CA THR A 34 6.54 -2.01 0.45
C THR A 34 6.70 -3.53 0.55
N GLU A 35 5.84 -4.32 -0.08
CA GLU A 35 5.98 -5.79 -0.08
C GLU A 35 7.34 -6.23 -0.64
N LYS A 36 7.76 -5.59 -1.73
CA LYS A 36 9.04 -5.81 -2.41
C LYS A 36 9.57 -4.48 -2.95
N ALA A 37 10.82 -4.46 -3.41
CA ALA A 37 11.37 -3.31 -4.10
C ALA A 37 12.36 -3.81 -5.16
N LEU A 38 11.83 -4.32 -6.28
CA LEU A 38 12.63 -5.00 -7.30
C LEU A 38 12.23 -4.56 -8.70
N THR A 39 13.22 -4.37 -9.56
CA THR A 39 13.01 -4.26 -11.02
C THR A 39 12.59 -5.62 -11.61
N PRO A 40 12.04 -5.67 -12.84
CA PRO A 40 11.76 -6.93 -13.53
C PRO A 40 12.99 -7.85 -13.67
N ASP A 41 14.20 -7.29 -13.67
CA ASP A 41 15.47 -8.02 -13.72
C ASP A 41 16.02 -8.38 -12.31
N ASN A 42 15.18 -8.33 -11.26
CA ASN A 42 15.54 -8.61 -9.86
C ASN A 42 16.62 -7.71 -9.24
N LYS A 43 16.83 -6.50 -9.76
CA LYS A 43 17.68 -5.49 -9.09
C LYS A 43 16.89 -4.77 -8.01
N SER A 44 17.51 -4.61 -6.83
CA SER A 44 16.94 -3.86 -5.70
C SER A 44 16.69 -2.39 -6.05
N LEU A 45 15.53 -1.91 -5.59
CA LEU A 45 15.07 -0.52 -5.62
C LEU A 45 14.97 0.09 -4.22
N THR A 46 15.47 -0.61 -3.19
CA THR A 46 15.44 -0.14 -1.79
C THR A 46 16.28 1.13 -1.64
N GLU A 47 15.73 2.14 -0.97
CA GLU A 47 16.29 3.49 -0.79
C GLU A 47 16.59 4.25 -2.10
N VAL A 48 16.08 3.76 -3.24
CA VAL A 48 16.20 4.42 -4.55
C VAL A 48 14.88 5.11 -4.90
N PRO A 49 14.84 6.44 -5.10
CA PRO A 49 13.65 7.10 -5.59
C PRO A 49 13.29 6.68 -7.02
N VAL A 50 12.12 6.08 -7.18
CA VAL A 50 11.61 5.60 -8.47
C VAL A 50 10.36 6.39 -8.86
N LYS A 51 10.39 6.97 -10.07
CA LYS A 51 9.22 7.64 -10.63
C LYS A 51 8.27 6.61 -11.23
N ILE A 52 7.00 6.68 -10.86
CA ILE A 52 5.92 5.84 -11.39
C ILE A 52 4.77 6.72 -11.88
N LYS A 53 3.91 6.16 -12.73
CA LYS A 53 2.77 6.87 -13.34
C LYS A 53 1.42 6.27 -12.98
N SER A 54 1.39 5.06 -12.45
CA SER A 54 0.13 4.36 -12.16
C SER A 54 0.27 3.37 -11.01
N LEU A 55 -0.87 3.01 -10.42
CA LEU A 55 -0.94 1.95 -9.41
C LEU A 55 -0.50 0.58 -9.95
N VAL A 56 -0.75 0.28 -11.24
CA VAL A 56 -0.31 -0.97 -11.85
C VAL A 56 1.22 -1.07 -11.89
N GLU A 57 1.89 0.04 -12.20
CA GLU A 57 3.35 0.13 -12.15
C GLU A 57 3.87 0.00 -10.71
N PHE A 58 3.16 0.60 -9.74
CA PHE A 58 3.45 0.40 -8.31
C PHE A 58 3.39 -1.09 -7.95
N GLU A 59 2.29 -1.79 -8.27
CA GLU A 59 2.13 -3.21 -7.95
C GLU A 59 3.21 -4.09 -8.59
N SER A 60 3.62 -3.76 -9.82
CA SER A 60 4.68 -4.48 -10.52
C SER A 60 6.02 -4.39 -9.78
N LEU A 61 6.42 -3.19 -9.33
CA LEU A 61 7.75 -2.92 -8.77
C LEU A 61 7.80 -3.12 -7.24
N PHE A 62 6.72 -2.77 -6.56
CA PHE A 62 6.65 -2.64 -5.10
C PHE A 62 5.67 -3.60 -4.43
N GLY A 63 4.80 -4.26 -5.20
CA GLY A 63 3.81 -5.22 -4.68
C GLY A 63 2.55 -4.56 -4.13
N LYS A 64 1.78 -5.33 -3.35
CA LYS A 64 0.46 -4.97 -2.84
C LYS A 64 0.50 -4.57 -1.36
N GLY A 65 -0.67 -4.33 -0.78
CA GLY A 65 -0.82 -3.97 0.62
C GLY A 65 -0.50 -5.14 1.54
N PHE A 66 -0.06 -4.81 2.75
CA PHE A 66 0.20 -5.77 3.81
C PHE A 66 -1.10 -6.50 4.20
N ILE A 67 -1.00 -7.81 4.35
CA ILE A 67 -2.04 -8.67 4.88
C ILE A 67 -1.42 -9.39 6.06
N ALA A 68 -1.98 -9.19 7.26
CA ALA A 68 -1.49 -9.85 8.45
C ALA A 68 -1.83 -11.35 8.40
N GLU A 69 -0.94 -12.19 8.92
CA GLU A 69 -1.21 -13.61 9.09
C GLU A 69 -2.32 -13.84 10.13
N SER A 70 -2.33 -13.02 11.18
CA SER A 70 -3.34 -13.04 12.23
C SER A 70 -3.69 -11.64 12.74
N TYR A 71 -4.85 -11.54 13.38
CA TYR A 71 -5.41 -10.35 14.01
C TYR A 71 -5.79 -10.72 15.44
N SER A 72 -5.20 -10.03 16.42
CA SER A 72 -5.50 -10.25 17.84
C SER A 72 -6.75 -9.46 18.25
N ILE A 73 -7.72 -10.18 18.81
CA ILE A 73 -8.98 -9.64 19.31
C ILE A 73 -9.05 -9.92 20.81
N VAL A 74 -8.95 -8.87 21.61
CA VAL A 74 -9.10 -8.94 23.06
C VAL A 74 -10.57 -8.77 23.40
N VAL A 75 -11.11 -9.74 24.14
CA VAL A 75 -12.51 -9.79 24.56
C VAL A 75 -12.61 -9.85 26.08
N ASP A 76 -13.61 -9.18 26.62
CA ASP A 76 -13.99 -9.29 28.02
C ASP A 76 -15.10 -10.35 28.15
N THR A 77 -14.73 -11.58 28.50
CA THR A 77 -15.73 -12.65 28.65
C THR A 77 -16.60 -12.46 29.89
N ALA A 78 -16.14 -11.70 30.88
CA ALA A 78 -16.94 -11.36 32.06
C ALA A 78 -18.06 -10.35 31.74
N ASN A 79 -17.91 -9.59 30.65
CA ASN A 79 -18.87 -8.57 30.21
C ASN A 79 -19.52 -8.91 28.86
N GLN A 80 -20.23 -10.04 28.80
CA GLN A 80 -20.99 -10.48 27.62
C GLN A 80 -20.13 -10.57 26.34
N ASN A 81 -18.87 -10.99 26.48
CA ASN A 81 -17.91 -11.09 25.38
C ASN A 81 -17.73 -9.77 24.62
N ALA A 82 -17.77 -8.64 25.33
CA ALA A 82 -17.55 -7.35 24.73
C ALA A 82 -16.13 -7.30 24.13
N VAL A 83 -16.02 -6.96 22.85
CA VAL A 83 -14.71 -6.72 22.22
C VAL A 83 -14.12 -5.45 22.80
N ASP A 84 -13.08 -5.60 23.62
CA ASP A 84 -12.41 -4.51 24.33
C ASP A 84 -11.43 -3.78 23.40
N LYS A 85 -10.49 -4.54 22.83
CA LYS A 85 -9.48 -4.04 21.89
C LYS A 85 -9.36 -4.98 20.71
N THR A 86 -9.32 -4.41 19.51
CA THR A 86 -8.76 -5.10 18.34
C THR A 86 -7.37 -4.53 18.15
N GLU A 87 -6.35 -5.37 18.19
CA GLU A 87 -4.99 -5.02 17.80
C GLU A 87 -4.72 -5.61 16.43
N PRO A 88 -5.34 -5.07 15.36
CA PRO A 88 -4.97 -5.53 14.05
C PRO A 88 -3.55 -5.09 13.77
N ASP A 89 -2.76 -5.98 13.19
CA ASP A 89 -1.39 -5.69 12.78
C ASP A 89 -1.37 -4.80 11.52
N LYS A 90 -2.13 -3.70 11.50
CA LYS A 90 -2.09 -2.74 10.40
C LYS A 90 -0.85 -1.86 10.54
N ARG A 91 0.29 -2.44 10.19
CA ARG A 91 1.61 -1.77 10.26
C ARG A 91 1.79 -0.76 9.15
N PHE A 92 1.46 -1.15 7.92
CA PHE A 92 1.83 -0.39 6.72
C PHE A 92 0.61 0.20 6.00
N TYR A 93 0.74 1.46 5.60
CA TYR A 93 -0.30 2.30 5.01
C TYR A 93 0.00 2.69 3.55
N LEU A 94 1.26 2.61 3.11
CA LEU A 94 1.71 3.16 1.82
C LEU A 94 0.92 2.66 0.63
N TYR A 95 0.63 1.37 0.52
CA TYR A 95 -0.14 0.83 -0.61
C TYR A 95 -1.56 1.40 -0.69
N ASP A 96 -2.29 1.43 0.43
CA ASP A 96 -3.65 1.98 0.44
C ASP A 96 -3.64 3.50 0.30
N ALA A 97 -2.60 4.16 0.80
CA ALA A 97 -2.33 5.57 0.56
C ALA A 97 -2.13 5.83 -0.96
N MET A 98 -1.40 4.97 -1.67
CA MET A 98 -1.24 5.05 -3.13
C MET A 98 -2.57 4.89 -3.87
N ARG A 99 -3.43 3.95 -3.44
CA ARG A 99 -4.79 3.84 -3.97
C ARG A 99 -5.57 5.13 -3.79
N GLN A 100 -5.53 5.71 -2.58
CA GLN A 100 -6.20 6.99 -2.30
C GLN A 100 -5.66 8.15 -3.14
N PHE A 101 -4.35 8.19 -3.35
CA PHE A 101 -3.72 9.21 -4.19
C PHE A 101 -4.27 9.18 -5.62
N TYR A 102 -4.28 8.01 -6.26
CA TYR A 102 -4.79 7.87 -7.63
C TYR A 102 -6.31 8.08 -7.72
N ASP A 103 -7.08 7.58 -6.76
CA ASP A 103 -8.54 7.77 -6.72
C ASP A 103 -8.94 9.25 -6.58
N ASN A 104 -8.08 10.08 -5.99
CA ASN A 104 -8.29 11.52 -5.81
C ASN A 104 -7.62 12.38 -6.90
N GLY A 105 -7.19 11.78 -8.01
CA GLY A 105 -6.68 12.48 -9.20
C GLY A 105 -5.16 12.64 -9.28
N GLY A 106 -4.44 11.80 -8.52
CA GLY A 106 -3.00 11.63 -8.59
C GLY A 106 -2.47 11.36 -10.01
N GLY A 107 -1.23 11.75 -10.26
CA GLY A 107 -0.51 11.54 -11.51
C GLY A 107 0.85 10.92 -11.27
N ASP A 108 1.86 11.42 -11.96
CA ASP A 108 3.26 11.04 -11.74
C ASP A 108 3.68 11.27 -10.28
N CYS A 109 4.34 10.29 -9.68
CA CYS A 109 4.88 10.40 -8.33
C CYS A 109 6.18 9.61 -8.18
N TYR A 110 6.91 9.87 -7.11
CA TYR A 110 8.08 9.11 -6.70
C TYR A 110 7.72 8.19 -5.53
N ILE A 111 8.25 6.98 -5.56
CA ILE A 111 8.21 6.04 -4.44
C ILE A 111 9.64 5.84 -3.96
N VAL A 112 9.83 5.91 -2.65
CA VAL A 112 11.06 5.51 -1.97
C VAL A 112 10.71 4.42 -0.98
N SER A 113 10.92 3.17 -1.40
CA SER A 113 10.81 2.02 -0.51
C SER A 113 12.01 2.01 0.44
N VAL A 114 11.78 2.04 1.74
CA VAL A 114 12.85 2.03 2.76
C VAL A 114 13.00 0.69 3.49
N GLY A 115 12.15 -0.28 3.16
CA GLY A 115 12.11 -1.58 3.80
C GLY A 115 10.95 -2.43 3.27
N SER A 116 10.89 -3.66 3.75
CA SER A 116 9.89 -4.66 3.41
C SER A 116 8.87 -4.86 4.53
N PHE A 117 7.81 -5.63 4.27
CA PHE A 117 6.80 -5.92 5.30
C PHE A 117 7.30 -6.81 6.45
N THR A 118 8.49 -7.41 6.33
CA THR A 118 9.13 -8.15 7.43
C THR A 118 9.89 -7.24 8.39
N ASP A 119 10.07 -5.97 8.05
CA ASP A 119 10.84 -5.00 8.83
C ASP A 119 9.93 -4.16 9.73
N ASP A 120 10.43 -3.71 10.88
CA ASP A 120 9.74 -2.71 11.69
C ASP A 120 9.84 -1.31 11.07
N ILE A 121 8.81 -0.50 11.30
CA ILE A 121 8.82 0.90 10.88
C ILE A 121 9.81 1.64 11.77
N ALA A 122 10.88 2.14 11.15
CA ALA A 122 12.03 2.71 11.84
C ALA A 122 12.31 4.13 11.32
N PHE A 123 12.57 5.04 12.26
CA PHE A 123 12.90 6.44 11.96
C PHE A 123 14.09 6.58 11.01
N ASP A 124 15.18 5.85 11.26
CA ASP A 124 16.39 5.94 10.45
C ASP A 124 16.15 5.51 8.99
N ALA A 125 15.30 4.50 8.78
CA ALA A 125 14.94 4.05 7.44
C ALA A 125 14.14 5.13 6.69
N LEU A 126 13.08 5.67 7.32
CA LEU A 126 12.27 6.74 6.75
C LEU A 126 13.12 8.01 6.49
N LYS A 127 14.02 8.36 7.41
CA LYS A 127 14.94 9.49 7.27
C LYS A 127 15.86 9.32 6.05
N LYS A 128 16.44 8.13 5.85
CA LYS A 128 17.24 7.83 4.66
C LYS A 128 16.43 7.98 3.37
N GLY A 129 15.15 7.60 3.39
CA GLY A 129 14.25 7.82 2.26
C GLY A 129 14.10 9.30 1.89
N PHE A 130 13.90 10.18 2.88
CA PHE A 130 13.90 11.63 2.65
C PHE A 130 15.26 12.17 2.20
N ASP A 131 16.36 11.69 2.79
CA ASP A 131 17.72 12.08 2.41
C ASP A 131 18.04 11.70 0.95
N ALA A 132 17.53 10.55 0.47
CA ALA A 132 17.68 10.13 -0.93
C ALA A 132 16.99 11.12 -1.90
N LEU A 133 15.84 11.67 -1.51
CA LEU A 133 15.07 12.64 -2.31
C LEU A 133 15.76 14.01 -2.44
N LYS A 134 16.74 14.34 -1.60
CA LYS A 134 17.49 15.61 -1.71
C LYS A 134 18.25 15.74 -3.03
N LYS A 135 18.59 14.61 -3.66
CA LYS A 135 19.34 14.56 -4.93
C LYS A 135 18.45 14.71 -6.17
N PHE A 136 17.13 14.78 -5.99
CA PHE A 136 16.15 14.84 -7.08
C PHE A 136 15.41 16.18 -7.03
N ASP A 137 15.37 16.88 -8.16
CA ASP A 137 14.74 18.21 -8.28
C ASP A 137 13.26 18.16 -8.67
N GLU A 138 12.78 17.03 -9.21
CA GLU A 138 11.37 16.88 -9.63
C GLU A 138 10.35 16.75 -8.49
N PRO A 139 10.63 16.06 -7.37
CA PRO A 139 9.70 15.99 -6.25
C PRO A 139 9.34 17.38 -5.70
N THR A 140 8.05 17.69 -5.70
CA THR A 140 7.50 18.97 -5.24
C THR A 140 6.60 18.82 -4.01
N LEU A 141 6.16 17.60 -3.70
CA LEU A 141 5.47 17.28 -2.45
C LEU A 141 6.18 16.15 -1.72
N LEU A 142 6.27 16.23 -0.40
CA LEU A 142 6.86 15.20 0.46
C LEU A 142 5.80 14.67 1.43
N LEU A 143 5.70 13.34 1.53
CA LEU A 143 4.85 12.67 2.52
C LEU A 143 5.37 11.26 2.87
N SER A 144 5.05 10.81 4.07
CA SER A 144 5.35 9.47 4.57
C SER A 144 4.15 8.94 5.35
N PRO A 145 3.18 8.29 4.68
CA PRO A 145 1.97 7.81 5.34
C PRO A 145 2.28 6.72 6.37
N ASP A 146 3.35 5.93 6.19
CA ASP A 146 3.74 4.87 7.13
C ASP A 146 4.35 5.41 8.42
N ALA A 147 4.84 6.65 8.43
CA ALA A 147 5.46 7.22 9.63
C ALA A 147 4.51 7.24 10.84
N VAL A 148 3.19 7.24 10.63
CA VAL A 148 2.20 7.15 11.71
C VAL A 148 2.23 5.83 12.48
N GLY A 149 2.89 4.80 11.93
CA GLY A 149 3.10 3.50 12.55
C GLY A 149 4.43 3.37 13.32
N LEU A 150 5.19 4.46 13.50
CA LEU A 150 6.39 4.45 14.35
C LEU A 150 6.01 4.12 15.80
N LYS A 151 6.78 3.22 16.42
CA LYS A 151 6.60 2.79 17.81
C LYS A 151 7.84 3.05 18.65
N ASP A 152 7.65 3.31 19.93
CA ASP A 152 8.70 3.51 20.91
C ASP A 152 9.16 2.17 21.52
N SER A 153 10.07 2.21 22.50
CA SER A 153 10.58 1.01 23.15
C SER A 153 9.54 0.20 23.93
N ASN A 154 8.35 0.76 24.18
CA ASN A 154 7.24 0.13 24.89
C ASN A 154 6.14 -0.33 23.93
N GLU A 155 6.39 -0.32 22.61
CA GLU A 155 5.40 -0.62 21.56
C GLU A 155 4.24 0.40 21.44
N ASP A 156 4.35 1.55 22.12
CA ASP A 156 3.41 2.66 22.02
C ASP A 156 3.76 3.59 20.85
N PRO A 157 2.83 4.40 20.32
CA PRO A 157 3.12 5.34 19.23
C PRO A 157 4.25 6.33 19.57
N ASP A 158 5.32 6.36 18.75
CA ASP A 158 6.48 7.23 19.00
C ASP A 158 6.26 8.65 18.48
N LEU A 159 5.64 9.48 19.32
CA LEU A 159 5.38 10.88 19.05
C LEU A 159 6.67 11.70 18.84
N THR A 160 7.78 11.29 19.45
CA THR A 160 9.04 12.06 19.42
C THR A 160 9.74 11.89 18.08
N GLN A 161 9.99 10.64 17.68
CA GLN A 161 10.63 10.33 16.39
C GLN A 161 9.72 10.70 15.22
N PHE A 162 8.41 10.54 15.35
CA PHE A 162 7.45 10.99 14.34
C PHE A 162 7.54 12.49 14.11
N ALA A 163 7.48 13.30 15.18
CA ALA A 163 7.60 14.75 15.08
C ALA A 163 8.96 15.17 14.52
N GLU A 164 10.05 14.48 14.90
CA GLU A 164 11.38 14.76 14.37
C GLU A 164 11.48 14.49 12.86
N LEU A 165 10.89 13.40 12.38
CA LEU A 165 10.84 13.09 10.95
C LEU A 165 10.13 14.20 10.16
N GLN A 166 9.01 14.70 10.70
CA GLN A 166 8.26 15.78 10.08
C GLN A 166 9.05 17.11 10.07
N LYS A 167 9.79 17.42 11.14
CA LYS A 167 10.70 18.59 11.18
C LYS A 167 11.80 18.47 10.12
N LEU A 168 12.40 17.30 9.97
CA LEU A 168 13.43 17.06 8.95
C LEU A 168 12.88 17.26 7.54
N ALA A 169 11.65 16.78 7.27
CA ALA A 169 10.99 17.00 5.99
C ALA A 169 10.71 18.50 5.75
N LEU A 170 10.19 19.23 6.76
CA LEU A 170 9.96 20.69 6.68
C LEU A 170 11.26 21.47 6.46
N GLN A 171 12.33 21.09 7.16
CA GLN A 171 13.64 21.70 7.00
C GLN A 171 14.17 21.48 5.58
N GLN A 172 14.07 20.27 5.06
CA GLN A 172 14.45 19.96 3.67
C GLN A 172 13.64 20.80 2.66
N CYS A 173 12.33 20.99 2.89
CA CYS A 173 11.53 21.89 2.06
C CYS A 173 12.01 23.34 2.10
N ALA A 174 12.39 23.82 3.28
CA ALA A 174 12.90 25.18 3.45
C ALA A 174 14.30 25.40 2.87
N GLU A 175 15.16 24.38 2.91
CA GLU A 175 16.50 24.43 2.34
C GLU A 175 16.49 24.39 0.81
N LEU A 176 15.67 23.51 0.23
CA LEU A 176 15.64 23.31 -1.22
C LEU A 176 14.69 24.26 -1.96
N GLN A 177 13.68 24.80 -1.25
CA GLN A 177 12.73 25.79 -1.75
C GLN A 177 12.01 25.43 -3.06
N ASN A 178 11.92 24.15 -3.39
CA ASN A 178 11.19 23.64 -4.55
C ASN A 178 10.13 22.58 -4.19
N ARG A 179 9.90 22.36 -2.89
CA ARG A 179 9.00 21.31 -2.39
C ARG A 179 8.25 21.71 -1.13
N PHE A 180 7.16 21.00 -0.84
CA PHE A 180 6.23 21.28 0.26
C PHE A 180 5.77 19.98 0.95
N CYS A 181 5.63 19.98 2.27
CA CYS A 181 5.21 18.80 3.03
C CYS A 181 3.69 18.70 3.18
N ILE A 182 3.15 17.49 3.02
CA ILE A 182 1.80 17.15 3.45
C ILE A 182 1.94 16.20 4.64
N LEU A 183 1.52 16.65 5.81
CA LEU A 183 1.74 15.97 7.07
C LEU A 183 0.47 15.33 7.60
N ASP A 184 0.64 14.15 8.16
CA ASP A 184 -0.39 13.45 8.93
C ASP A 184 -0.25 13.77 10.43
N VAL A 185 -1.35 13.63 11.14
CA VAL A 185 -1.37 13.68 12.61
C VAL A 185 -1.35 12.23 13.09
N MET A 186 -0.34 11.82 13.85
CA MET A 186 -0.28 10.47 14.45
C MET A 186 -1.49 10.28 15.39
N GLN A 187 -2.08 9.09 15.39
CA GLN A 187 -3.35 8.81 16.08
C GLN A 187 -4.50 9.76 15.68
N GLY A 188 -4.45 10.30 14.45
CA GLY A 188 -5.46 11.22 13.93
C GLY A 188 -6.83 10.58 13.67
N ASP A 189 -6.98 9.28 13.93
CA ASP A 189 -8.22 8.54 13.98
C ASP A 189 -8.95 8.64 15.34
N LEU A 190 -8.28 9.16 16.37
CA LEU A 190 -8.81 9.32 17.71
C LEU A 190 -9.32 10.74 17.98
N PRO A 191 -10.39 10.90 18.79
CA PRO A 191 -10.88 12.22 19.20
C PRO A 191 -9.95 12.87 20.22
N GLU A 192 -9.87 14.19 20.18
CA GLU A 192 -9.10 14.97 21.17
C GLU A 192 -9.69 14.82 22.58
N ASN A 193 -8.93 14.26 23.52
CA ASN A 193 -9.35 14.08 24.92
C ASN A 193 -8.14 14.10 25.89
N VAL A 194 -8.39 13.93 27.19
CA VAL A 194 -7.35 14.05 28.24
C VAL A 194 -6.35 12.89 28.20
N SER A 195 -6.76 11.72 27.74
CA SER A 195 -5.92 10.51 27.70
C SER A 195 -5.18 10.36 26.36
N GLN A 196 -5.74 10.88 25.27
CA GLN A 196 -5.19 10.84 23.92
C GLN A 196 -5.47 12.19 23.25
N ALA A 197 -4.43 12.95 22.92
CA ALA A 197 -4.55 14.33 22.46
C ALA A 197 -3.79 14.55 21.13
N PRO A 198 -4.15 13.81 20.06
CA PRO A 198 -3.37 13.77 18.82
C PRO A 198 -3.11 15.16 18.21
N VAL A 199 -4.06 16.10 18.34
CA VAL A 199 -3.92 17.45 17.82
C VAL A 199 -2.94 18.28 18.66
N SER A 200 -3.02 18.17 19.98
CA SER A 200 -2.12 18.86 20.91
C SER A 200 -0.71 18.29 20.82
N ASP A 201 -0.57 16.96 20.81
CA ASP A 201 0.70 16.25 20.71
C ASP A 201 1.45 16.63 19.41
N PHE A 202 0.74 16.66 18.28
CA PHE A 202 1.28 17.14 17.01
C PHE A 202 1.79 18.59 17.11
N ARG A 203 1.00 19.48 17.73
CA ARG A 203 1.36 20.89 17.86
C ARG A 203 2.57 21.08 18.75
N ASP A 204 2.70 20.33 19.83
CA ASP A 204 3.84 20.42 20.73
C ASP A 204 5.09 19.83 20.07
N GLY A 205 4.93 18.73 19.34
CA GLY A 205 6.00 18.04 18.62
C GLY A 205 6.61 18.83 17.46
N ILE A 206 5.80 19.41 16.56
CA ILE A 206 6.27 19.91 15.24
C ILE A 206 7.24 21.11 15.30
N GLY A 207 7.40 21.75 16.46
CA GLY A 207 8.30 22.91 16.61
C GLY A 207 7.78 24.18 15.91
N ILE A 208 8.67 25.15 15.65
CA ILE A 208 8.32 26.48 15.11
C ILE A 208 9.04 26.86 13.81
N ASN A 209 9.95 26.01 13.35
CA ASN A 209 10.79 26.28 12.18
C ASN A 209 10.09 25.83 10.91
N SER A 210 10.26 26.58 9.82
CA SER A 210 9.84 26.18 8.47
C SER A 210 8.35 25.85 8.30
N LEU A 211 7.49 26.31 9.22
CA LEU A 211 6.05 25.98 9.24
C LEU A 211 5.29 26.39 7.97
N SER A 212 5.79 27.40 7.25
CA SER A 212 5.19 27.83 5.98
C SER A 212 5.36 26.81 4.85
N TYR A 213 6.26 25.83 4.99
CA TYR A 213 6.56 24.82 3.97
C TYR A 213 5.80 23.50 4.14
N GLY A 214 4.82 23.43 5.05
CA GLY A 214 3.97 22.26 5.17
C GLY A 214 2.55 22.57 5.60
N ALA A 215 1.69 21.55 5.49
CA ALA A 215 0.31 21.58 5.96
C ALA A 215 -0.06 20.24 6.57
N ALA A 216 -0.74 20.27 7.72
CA ALA A 216 -1.27 19.08 8.37
C ALA A 216 -2.77 18.94 8.16
N TYR A 217 -3.27 17.70 8.19
CA TYR A 217 -4.66 17.36 7.98
C TYR A 217 -5.17 16.42 9.09
N TYR A 218 -6.34 16.75 9.63
CA TYR A 218 -7.04 15.98 10.65
C TYR A 218 -8.55 16.00 10.36
N PRO A 219 -9.29 14.92 10.66
CA PRO A 219 -8.83 13.61 11.14
C PRO A 219 -8.43 12.69 9.99
N TRP A 220 -8.04 11.46 10.34
CA TRP A 220 -7.88 10.37 9.38
C TRP A 220 -9.19 10.06 8.65
N ILE A 221 -9.08 9.37 7.52
CA ILE A 221 -10.21 9.03 6.66
C ILE A 221 -10.50 7.53 6.72
N VAL A 222 -11.78 7.17 6.75
CA VAL A 222 -12.22 5.79 6.60
C VAL A 222 -12.52 5.55 5.12
N SER A 223 -11.70 4.73 4.47
CA SER A 223 -11.85 4.38 3.06
C SER A 223 -13.03 3.45 2.80
N SER A 224 -13.49 3.40 1.54
CA SER A 224 -14.46 2.40 1.08
C SER A 224 -13.80 1.13 0.54
N TYR A 225 -12.51 0.91 0.78
CA TYR A 225 -11.80 -0.25 0.27
C TYR A 225 -12.26 -1.55 0.93
N ASN A 226 -12.18 -2.62 0.15
CA ASN A 226 -12.45 -3.96 0.65
C ASN A 226 -11.16 -4.61 1.14
N TYR A 227 -11.20 -5.17 2.34
CA TYR A 227 -10.11 -5.95 2.92
C TYR A 227 -10.61 -7.39 3.07
N PRO A 228 -9.98 -8.37 2.40
CA PRO A 228 -10.30 -9.77 2.61
C PRO A 228 -9.84 -10.13 4.03
N LEU A 229 -10.79 -10.37 4.91
CA LEU A 229 -10.57 -10.82 6.28
C LEU A 229 -11.21 -12.20 6.38
N GLY A 230 -10.40 -13.20 6.72
CA GLY A 230 -10.86 -14.57 6.94
C GLY A 230 -10.96 -14.90 8.43
N PHE A 231 -11.80 -15.88 8.76
CA PHE A 231 -12.00 -16.37 10.12
C PHE A 231 -10.71 -16.93 10.73
N ARG A 232 -9.91 -17.68 9.95
CA ARG A 232 -8.65 -18.27 10.45
C ARG A 232 -7.59 -17.25 10.85
N GLN A 233 -7.70 -16.02 10.35
CA GLN A 233 -6.81 -14.94 10.76
C GLN A 233 -7.20 -14.36 12.13
N LEU A 234 -8.38 -14.70 12.67
CA LEU A 234 -8.85 -14.15 13.94
C LEU A 234 -8.30 -14.97 15.12
N LYS A 235 -7.65 -14.27 16.06
CA LYS A 235 -7.10 -14.84 17.29
C LYS A 235 -7.69 -14.13 18.50
N PHE A 236 -8.33 -14.87 19.39
CA PHE A 236 -9.09 -14.30 20.51
C PHE A 236 -8.32 -14.44 21.82
N PHE A 237 -8.29 -13.37 22.63
CA PHE A 237 -7.57 -13.31 23.90
C PHE A 237 -8.47 -12.71 24.98
N GLU A 238 -8.27 -13.10 26.23
CA GLU A 238 -9.05 -12.58 27.36
C GLU A 238 -8.50 -11.22 27.83
N ALA A 239 -9.37 -10.25 28.13
CA ALA A 239 -8.95 -8.93 28.61
C ALA A 239 -8.21 -9.00 29.97
N ALA A 240 -8.61 -9.93 30.84
CA ALA A 240 -7.95 -10.18 32.11
C ALA A 240 -6.61 -10.92 31.98
N ASP A 241 -6.37 -11.61 30.86
CA ASP A 241 -5.13 -12.34 30.56
C ASP A 241 -4.84 -12.32 29.05
N PRO A 242 -4.31 -11.20 28.52
CA PRO A 242 -4.14 -11.00 27.08
C PRO A 242 -3.03 -11.85 26.46
N GLU A 243 -2.28 -12.63 27.25
CA GLU A 243 -1.23 -13.53 26.76
C GLU A 243 -1.76 -14.93 26.39
N THR A 244 -2.96 -15.29 26.85
CA THR A 244 -3.55 -16.64 26.65
C THR A 244 -4.64 -16.62 25.58
N GLU A 245 -4.42 -17.36 24.48
CA GLU A 245 -5.43 -17.51 23.42
C GLU A 245 -6.65 -18.32 23.91
N ILE A 246 -7.84 -17.80 23.63
CA ILE A 246 -9.11 -18.47 23.83
C ILE A 246 -9.31 -19.46 22.67
N THR A 247 -9.16 -20.75 22.97
CA THR A 247 -9.31 -21.83 21.97
C THR A 247 -10.74 -22.37 21.87
N ASN A 248 -11.51 -22.29 22.97
CA ASN A 248 -12.92 -22.65 22.94
C ASN A 248 -13.76 -21.45 22.47
N LEU A 249 -13.99 -21.36 21.15
CA LEU A 249 -14.76 -20.27 20.55
C LEU A 249 -16.27 -20.43 20.71
N GLU A 250 -16.77 -21.58 21.19
CA GLU A 250 -18.20 -21.80 21.44
C GLU A 250 -18.75 -20.81 22.47
N ILE A 251 -17.90 -20.30 23.37
CA ILE A 251 -18.27 -19.29 24.37
C ILE A 251 -18.82 -17.99 23.75
N PHE A 252 -18.52 -17.73 22.47
CA PHE A 252 -18.95 -16.55 21.72
C PHE A 252 -20.25 -16.77 20.93
N SER A 253 -20.80 -17.97 20.97
CA SER A 253 -21.99 -18.36 20.25
C SER A 253 -23.12 -18.69 21.24
N PRO A 254 -24.37 -18.28 21.00
CA PRO A 254 -25.51 -18.87 21.69
C PRO A 254 -25.63 -20.38 21.37
N GLU A 255 -26.21 -21.18 22.27
CA GLU A 255 -26.39 -22.63 22.06
C GLU A 255 -27.07 -22.96 20.72
N ASP A 256 -28.04 -22.14 20.29
CA ASP A 256 -28.76 -22.33 19.03
C ASP A 256 -27.90 -22.05 17.77
N GLU A 257 -26.77 -21.35 17.89
CA GLU A 257 -25.86 -20.96 16.80
C GLU A 257 -24.56 -21.79 16.79
N PHE A 258 -24.38 -22.72 17.72
CA PHE A 258 -23.20 -23.60 17.81
C PHE A 258 -22.91 -24.32 16.51
N HIS A 259 -23.96 -24.78 15.82
CA HIS A 259 -23.84 -25.46 14.53
C HIS A 259 -23.10 -24.63 13.46
N LEU A 260 -23.15 -23.29 13.49
CA LEU A 260 -22.42 -22.44 12.53
C LEU A 260 -20.92 -22.48 12.78
N LEU A 261 -20.52 -22.42 14.05
CA LEU A 261 -19.13 -22.48 14.47
C LEU A 261 -18.59 -23.91 14.31
N GLU A 262 -19.36 -24.92 14.69
CA GLU A 262 -19.03 -26.34 14.49
C GLU A 262 -18.87 -26.66 13.00
N ASN A 263 -19.73 -26.12 12.12
CA ASN A 263 -19.56 -26.29 10.67
C ASN A 263 -18.25 -25.65 10.19
N LEU A 264 -17.87 -24.47 10.69
CA LEU A 264 -16.66 -23.78 10.24
C LEU A 264 -15.37 -24.38 10.84
N LEU A 265 -15.41 -24.80 12.11
CA LEU A 265 -14.28 -25.44 12.79
C LEU A 265 -14.12 -26.91 12.37
N GLY A 266 -15.24 -27.59 12.09
CA GLY A 266 -15.30 -28.97 11.60
C GLY A 266 -15.11 -29.09 10.08
N MET A 267 -15.16 -27.97 9.36
CA MET A 267 -14.49 -27.84 8.08
C MET A 267 -13.00 -27.81 8.34
N THR A 268 -12.38 -28.94 8.05
CA THR A 268 -10.94 -29.16 8.08
C THR A 268 -10.18 -27.87 7.83
N ASP A 269 -9.18 -27.62 8.68
CA ASP A 269 -8.15 -26.66 8.37
C ASP A 269 -7.73 -26.94 6.93
N HIS A 270 -7.85 -25.99 5.98
CA HIS A 270 -7.34 -26.24 4.62
C HIS A 270 -5.84 -26.55 4.64
N THR A 271 -5.21 -26.17 5.74
CA THR A 271 -3.96 -26.71 6.25
C THR A 271 -4.02 -28.22 6.38
N ASP A 272 -4.90 -28.96 7.05
CA ASP A 272 -4.82 -30.43 7.16
C ASP A 272 -4.81 -31.20 5.82
N ALA A 273 -5.49 -30.74 4.76
CA ALA A 273 -5.30 -31.29 3.42
C ALA A 273 -3.94 -30.89 2.79
N ALA A 274 -3.52 -29.63 2.94
CA ALA A 274 -2.21 -29.14 2.48
C ALA A 274 -1.00 -29.57 3.35
N THR A 275 -1.25 -29.96 4.61
CA THR A 275 -0.35 -30.29 5.72
C THR A 275 -0.24 -31.80 5.86
N SER A 276 -1.25 -32.58 5.46
CA SER A 276 -1.13 -34.03 5.24
C SER A 276 -0.16 -34.36 4.10
N LEU A 277 0.03 -33.46 3.13
CA LEU A 277 1.17 -33.53 2.20
C LEU A 277 2.53 -33.36 2.90
N ASN A 278 2.57 -32.68 4.06
CA ASN A 278 3.74 -32.44 4.91
C ASN A 278 3.80 -33.40 6.13
N ASN A 279 3.08 -34.53 6.13
CA ASN A 279 3.07 -35.44 7.27
C ASN A 279 4.51 -35.84 7.68
N THR A 280 4.79 -35.77 8.98
CA THR A 280 6.10 -35.89 9.67
C THR A 280 6.91 -37.16 9.38
N GLN A 281 6.43 -38.06 8.53
CA GLN A 281 7.11 -39.30 8.14
C GLN A 281 7.56 -39.36 6.67
N ILE A 282 7.24 -38.35 5.84
CA ILE A 282 7.61 -38.34 4.43
C ILE A 282 8.70 -37.29 4.21
N THR A 283 9.95 -37.72 3.95
CA THR A 283 11.05 -36.82 3.60
C THR A 283 10.84 -36.25 2.19
N VAL A 284 10.12 -35.13 2.09
CA VAL A 284 10.03 -34.26 0.90
C VAL A 284 10.79 -32.97 1.23
N PRO A 285 11.33 -32.21 0.26
CA PRO A 285 11.58 -30.79 0.50
C PRO A 285 10.30 -30.16 1.06
N GLU A 286 10.38 -29.39 2.16
CA GLU A 286 9.22 -28.77 2.81
C GLU A 286 8.28 -28.17 1.74
N ILE A 287 7.07 -28.74 1.60
CA ILE A 287 6.07 -28.23 0.67
C ILE A 287 5.59 -26.90 1.27
N ASP A 288 5.77 -25.83 0.51
CA ASP A 288 5.32 -24.51 0.90
C ASP A 288 3.78 -24.46 0.83
N THR A 289 3.14 -24.61 1.98
CA THR A 289 1.67 -24.67 2.11
C THR A 289 1.02 -23.38 1.62
N ALA A 290 1.66 -22.23 1.80
CA ALA A 290 1.16 -20.95 1.29
C ALA A 290 1.19 -20.91 -0.24
N LYS A 291 2.27 -21.38 -0.88
CA LYS A 291 2.32 -21.51 -2.34
C LYS A 291 1.37 -22.57 -2.87
N LEU A 292 1.12 -23.64 -2.11
CA LEU A 292 0.15 -24.66 -2.48
C LEU A 292 -1.28 -24.12 -2.44
N ILE A 293 -1.65 -23.38 -1.40
CA ILE A 293 -2.97 -22.73 -1.29
C ILE A 293 -3.13 -21.66 -2.38
N ALA A 294 -2.10 -20.85 -2.64
CA ALA A 294 -2.16 -19.77 -3.62
C ALA A 294 -2.09 -20.24 -5.07
N GLY A 295 -1.29 -21.28 -5.35
CA GLY A 295 -1.01 -21.80 -6.70
C GLY A 295 -1.77 -23.07 -7.07
N GLY A 296 -2.48 -23.68 -6.12
CA GLY A 296 -3.18 -24.96 -6.28
C GLY A 296 -2.25 -26.06 -6.80
N THR A 297 -2.77 -26.92 -7.66
CA THR A 297 -2.01 -27.99 -8.33
C THR A 297 -0.94 -27.51 -9.30
N THR A 298 -0.90 -26.23 -9.65
CA THR A 298 0.16 -25.66 -10.49
C THR A 298 1.52 -25.75 -9.79
N TYR A 299 1.55 -25.48 -8.48
CA TYR A 299 2.78 -25.60 -7.69
C TYR A 299 3.26 -27.05 -7.63
N LEU A 300 2.37 -28.01 -7.36
CA LEU A 300 2.70 -29.43 -7.32
C LEU A 300 3.14 -29.95 -8.70
N SER A 301 2.47 -29.53 -9.78
CA SER A 301 2.85 -29.88 -11.15
C SER A 301 4.23 -29.32 -11.53
N GLN A 302 4.55 -28.09 -11.11
CA GLN A 302 5.90 -27.52 -11.29
C GLN A 302 6.96 -28.29 -10.51
N LEU A 303 6.66 -28.68 -9.26
CA LEU A 303 7.58 -29.46 -8.43
C LEU A 303 7.84 -30.85 -9.02
N LEU A 304 6.78 -31.57 -9.41
CA LEU A 304 6.87 -32.86 -10.11
C LEU A 304 7.65 -32.75 -11.42
N SER A 305 7.43 -31.67 -12.19
CA SER A 305 8.16 -31.37 -13.42
C SER A 305 9.64 -31.08 -13.16
N SER A 306 9.96 -30.44 -12.03
CA SER A 306 11.34 -30.15 -11.64
C SER A 306 12.12 -31.43 -11.33
N PHE A 307 11.51 -32.40 -10.64
CA PHE A 307 12.14 -33.70 -10.36
C PHE A 307 12.34 -34.52 -11.63
N LYS A 308 11.35 -34.51 -12.54
CA LYS A 308 11.49 -35.11 -13.88
C LYS A 308 12.64 -34.48 -14.67
N SER A 309 12.74 -33.15 -14.69
CA SER A 309 13.83 -32.43 -15.37
C SER A 309 15.20 -32.74 -14.72
N GLY A 310 15.23 -32.89 -13.39
CA GLY A 310 16.40 -33.35 -12.65
C GLY A 310 16.87 -34.74 -13.07
N LEU A 311 15.94 -35.65 -13.35
CA LEU A 311 16.23 -36.98 -13.90
C LEU A 311 16.75 -36.91 -15.33
N GLU A 312 16.13 -36.12 -16.20
CA GLU A 312 16.54 -35.95 -17.60
C GLU A 312 17.97 -35.36 -17.72
N SER A 313 18.40 -34.55 -16.74
CA SER A 313 19.76 -34.03 -16.65
C SER A 313 20.79 -34.99 -16.03
N GLY A 314 20.38 -36.20 -15.63
CA GLY A 314 21.26 -37.24 -15.09
C GLY A 314 21.64 -37.09 -13.61
N SER A 315 20.93 -36.25 -12.86
CA SER A 315 21.22 -35.96 -11.45
C SER A 315 20.42 -36.86 -10.49
N ALA A 316 21.09 -37.37 -9.44
CA ALA A 316 20.50 -37.98 -8.24
C ALA A 316 19.19 -38.78 -8.47
N HIS A 317 19.21 -39.75 -9.40
CA HIS A 317 17.98 -40.38 -9.89
C HIS A 317 17.11 -40.99 -8.79
N LEU A 318 17.74 -41.66 -7.82
CA LEU A 318 17.05 -42.25 -6.68
C LEU A 318 16.34 -41.17 -5.81
N THR A 319 16.98 -40.03 -5.57
CA THR A 319 16.41 -38.91 -4.80
C THR A 319 15.23 -38.27 -5.53
N ASN A 320 15.38 -37.96 -6.81
CA ASN A 320 14.33 -37.33 -7.60
C ASN A 320 13.10 -38.23 -7.77
N THR A 321 13.31 -39.53 -8.04
CA THR A 321 12.21 -40.52 -8.10
C THR A 321 11.49 -40.64 -6.76
N THR A 322 12.24 -40.61 -5.64
CA THR A 322 11.65 -40.68 -4.29
C THR A 322 10.78 -39.48 -3.97
N HIS A 323 11.25 -38.26 -4.25
CA HIS A 323 10.45 -37.07 -4.01
C HIS A 323 9.19 -37.06 -4.89
N TYR A 324 9.28 -37.53 -6.14
CA TYR A 324 8.12 -37.67 -7.02
C TYR A 324 7.08 -38.63 -6.45
N LEU A 325 7.48 -39.84 -6.03
CA LEU A 325 6.58 -40.83 -5.43
C LEU A 325 5.99 -40.36 -4.10
N ASN A 326 6.79 -39.71 -3.26
CA ASN A 326 6.34 -39.17 -1.98
C ASN A 326 5.22 -38.13 -2.13
N ILE A 327 5.28 -37.29 -3.16
CA ILE A 327 4.20 -36.34 -3.45
C ILE A 327 2.90 -37.08 -3.81
N LEU A 328 2.99 -38.11 -4.67
CA LEU A 328 1.81 -38.89 -5.07
C LEU A 328 1.22 -39.69 -3.89
N ALA A 329 2.07 -40.28 -3.06
CA ALA A 329 1.66 -40.95 -1.83
C ALA A 329 0.99 -39.98 -0.85
N GLY A 330 1.52 -38.76 -0.73
CA GLY A 330 0.92 -37.69 0.06
C GLY A 330 -0.48 -37.30 -0.43
N MET A 331 -0.67 -37.15 -1.74
CA MET A 331 -2.00 -36.90 -2.33
C MET A 331 -2.98 -38.03 -2.02
N ALA A 332 -2.55 -39.29 -2.15
CA ALA A 332 -3.37 -40.47 -1.87
C ALA A 332 -3.83 -40.50 -0.40
N ASN A 333 -2.92 -40.27 0.53
CA ASN A 333 -3.23 -40.22 1.96
C ASN A 333 -4.17 -39.06 2.29
N ALA A 334 -3.99 -37.92 1.64
CA ALA A 334 -4.78 -36.76 1.97
C ALA A 334 -6.23 -36.84 1.47
N PHE A 335 -6.54 -37.67 0.47
CA PHE A 335 -7.92 -38.08 0.17
C PHE A 335 -8.55 -38.86 1.34
N GLN A 336 -7.80 -39.82 1.92
CA GLN A 336 -8.25 -40.58 3.07
C GLN A 336 -8.45 -39.68 4.30
N THR A 337 -7.50 -38.80 4.59
CA THR A 337 -7.60 -37.83 5.69
C THR A 337 -8.85 -36.96 5.56
N ALA A 338 -9.10 -36.39 4.37
CA ALA A 338 -10.31 -35.61 4.14
C ALA A 338 -11.60 -36.44 4.32
N ASP A 339 -11.59 -37.72 3.94
CA ASP A 339 -12.71 -38.64 4.16
C ASP A 339 -12.90 -38.95 5.65
N ASP A 340 -11.84 -39.10 6.43
CA ASP A 340 -11.96 -39.35 7.87
C ASP A 340 -12.50 -38.12 8.62
N GLU A 341 -12.12 -36.92 8.18
CA GLU A 341 -12.43 -35.66 8.86
C GLU A 341 -13.79 -35.05 8.44
N ALA A 342 -14.31 -35.37 7.26
CA ALA A 342 -15.55 -34.75 6.77
C ALA A 342 -16.78 -35.06 7.65
N THR A 343 -17.48 -34.05 8.14
CA THR A 343 -18.69 -34.27 8.97
C THR A 343 -19.76 -35.08 8.23
N ALA A 344 -20.37 -36.04 8.93
CA ALA A 344 -21.41 -36.90 8.37
C ALA A 344 -22.61 -36.07 7.86
N GLY A 345 -23.03 -36.31 6.61
CA GLY A 345 -24.17 -35.62 5.98
C GLY A 345 -23.87 -34.22 5.42
N SER A 346 -22.65 -33.71 5.57
CA SER A 346 -22.22 -32.42 4.99
C SER A 346 -22.19 -32.45 3.45
N ASP A 347 -22.26 -31.28 2.82
CA ASP A 347 -22.11 -31.20 1.36
C ASP A 347 -20.67 -31.50 0.91
N PHE A 348 -19.67 -31.19 1.72
CA PHE A 348 -18.28 -31.61 1.49
C PHE A 348 -18.14 -33.13 1.46
N ARG A 349 -18.78 -33.85 2.40
CA ARG A 349 -18.84 -35.31 2.39
C ARG A 349 -19.46 -35.84 1.09
N LYS A 350 -20.54 -35.22 0.59
CA LYS A 350 -21.15 -35.63 -0.69
C LYS A 350 -20.19 -35.47 -1.87
N ASP A 351 -19.33 -34.46 -1.85
CA ASP A 351 -18.32 -34.28 -2.91
C ASP A 351 -17.16 -35.27 -2.77
N ILE A 352 -16.75 -35.62 -1.55
CA ILE A 352 -15.81 -36.74 -1.32
C ILE A 352 -16.41 -38.06 -1.79
N ASP A 353 -17.69 -38.33 -1.49
CA ASP A 353 -18.38 -39.53 -1.94
C ASP A 353 -18.44 -39.59 -3.48
N LYS A 354 -18.61 -38.45 -4.17
CA LYS A 354 -18.49 -38.40 -5.65
C LYS A 354 -17.08 -38.75 -6.12
N LEU A 355 -16.03 -38.24 -5.45
CA LEU A 355 -14.65 -38.59 -5.79
C LEU A 355 -14.38 -40.09 -5.65
N LYS A 356 -14.88 -40.73 -4.58
CA LYS A 356 -14.78 -42.19 -4.39
C LYS A 356 -15.50 -43.00 -5.47
N THR A 357 -16.51 -42.43 -6.12
CA THR A 357 -17.19 -43.07 -7.27
C THR A 357 -16.56 -42.77 -8.62
N ASN A 358 -15.55 -41.90 -8.70
CA ASN A 358 -14.85 -41.58 -9.94
C ASN A 358 -13.88 -42.72 -10.28
N THR A 359 -14.28 -43.54 -11.27
CA THR A 359 -13.50 -44.72 -11.69
C THR A 359 -12.11 -44.37 -12.19
N GLU A 360 -11.93 -43.23 -12.86
CA GLU A 360 -10.60 -42.78 -13.33
C GLU A 360 -9.67 -42.50 -12.15
N LEU A 361 -10.18 -41.84 -11.10
CA LEU A 361 -9.41 -41.54 -9.88
C LEU A 361 -9.07 -42.79 -9.09
N THR A 362 -10.05 -43.68 -8.87
CA THR A 362 -9.82 -44.93 -8.13
C THR A 362 -8.87 -45.87 -8.87
N ASP A 363 -8.94 -45.88 -10.21
CA ASP A 363 -8.00 -46.66 -11.03
C ASP A 363 -6.60 -46.05 -11.03
N ALA A 364 -6.47 -44.72 -11.03
CA ALA A 364 -5.19 -44.02 -10.90
C ALA A 364 -4.51 -44.29 -9.54
N LEU A 365 -5.27 -44.24 -8.45
CA LEU A 365 -4.80 -44.61 -7.10
C LEU A 365 -4.36 -46.08 -7.05
N ARG A 366 -5.13 -46.99 -7.66
CA ARG A 366 -4.75 -48.40 -7.74
C ARG A 366 -3.46 -48.59 -8.54
N GLN A 367 -3.33 -47.97 -9.71
CA GLN A 367 -2.11 -48.03 -10.53
C GLN A 367 -0.87 -47.48 -9.81
N LEU A 368 -1.04 -46.42 -9.00
CA LEU A 368 0.04 -45.92 -8.13
C LEU A 368 0.52 -47.00 -7.16
N VAL A 369 -0.41 -47.68 -6.47
CA VAL A 369 -0.09 -48.78 -5.55
C VAL A 369 0.49 -49.99 -6.28
N GLU A 370 -0.03 -50.35 -7.44
CA GLU A 370 0.50 -51.45 -8.29
C GLU A 370 1.97 -51.20 -8.63
N ILE A 371 2.31 -49.99 -9.07
CA ILE A 371 3.69 -49.59 -9.40
C ILE A 371 4.55 -49.52 -8.14
N GLU A 372 4.08 -48.94 -7.04
CA GLU A 372 4.88 -48.85 -5.81
C GLU A 372 5.13 -50.20 -5.13
N LYS A 373 4.23 -51.18 -5.27
CA LYS A 373 4.45 -52.57 -4.79
C LYS A 373 5.47 -53.35 -5.63
N ASN A 374 5.87 -52.85 -6.80
CA ASN A 374 6.83 -53.52 -7.65
C ASN A 374 8.21 -53.55 -6.97
N ASN A 375 8.80 -54.74 -6.85
CA ASN A 375 10.08 -54.96 -6.17
C ASN A 375 11.29 -54.25 -6.83
N THR A 376 11.11 -53.72 -8.04
CA THR A 376 12.13 -52.96 -8.79
C THR A 376 11.96 -51.44 -8.67
N VAL A 377 10.83 -50.97 -8.13
CA VAL A 377 10.51 -49.58 -7.78
C VAL A 377 11.09 -49.31 -6.37
N PRO A 378 11.70 -48.14 -6.13
CA PRO A 378 12.90 -47.90 -5.32
C PRO A 378 13.36 -49.01 -4.33
N PRO A 379 14.39 -49.81 -4.67
CA PRO A 379 14.88 -50.89 -3.83
C PRO A 379 15.62 -50.37 -2.56
N ASN A 380 15.03 -50.62 -1.39
CA ASN A 380 15.61 -50.71 -0.01
C ASN A 380 16.74 -49.75 0.45
N ASN A 381 17.03 -48.63 -0.23
CA ASN A 381 18.14 -47.72 0.14
C ASN A 381 17.76 -46.24 0.21
N LEU A 382 16.54 -45.94 0.68
CA LEU A 382 16.05 -44.56 0.84
C LEU A 382 16.11 -44.01 2.27
N GLY A 383 16.87 -44.65 3.16
CA GLY A 383 16.91 -44.22 4.57
C GLY A 383 15.52 -44.34 5.21
N THR A 384 14.98 -43.23 5.73
CA THR A 384 13.76 -43.13 6.56
C THR A 384 12.41 -43.17 5.82
N ARG A 385 12.32 -43.53 4.52
CA ARG A 385 11.03 -43.61 3.82
C ARG A 385 10.15 -44.75 4.41
N PRO A 386 8.87 -44.51 4.75
CA PRO A 386 7.95 -45.54 5.20
C PRO A 386 7.74 -46.64 4.13
N SER A 387 7.37 -47.85 4.56
CA SER A 387 7.07 -48.93 3.62
C SER A 387 5.80 -48.65 2.81
N VAL A 388 5.63 -49.31 1.66
CA VAL A 388 4.39 -49.18 0.85
C VAL A 388 3.16 -49.57 1.68
N ASP A 389 3.30 -50.56 2.56
CA ASP A 389 2.25 -50.95 3.50
C ASP A 389 1.91 -49.84 4.51
N ASP A 390 2.93 -49.14 5.04
CA ASP A 390 2.72 -48.00 5.94
C ASP A 390 2.08 -46.81 5.22
N LEU A 391 2.40 -46.61 3.93
CA LEU A 391 1.92 -45.48 3.14
C LEU A 391 0.47 -45.65 2.66
N TYR A 392 0.04 -46.87 2.35
CA TYR A 392 -1.25 -47.10 1.68
C TYR A 392 -2.19 -48.04 2.44
N GLY A 393 -1.69 -48.80 3.43
CA GLY A 393 -2.49 -49.79 4.16
C GLY A 393 -3.62 -49.21 5.00
N GLY A 394 -3.56 -47.93 5.36
CA GLY A 394 -4.62 -47.20 6.07
C GLY A 394 -5.73 -46.64 5.16
N ILE A 395 -5.56 -46.68 3.84
CA ILE A 395 -6.54 -46.11 2.90
C ILE A 395 -7.73 -47.06 2.73
N HIS A 396 -8.94 -46.52 2.85
CA HIS A 396 -10.18 -47.28 2.72
C HIS A 396 -10.37 -47.81 1.29
N GLN A 397 -10.89 -49.03 1.15
CA GLN A 397 -11.05 -49.73 -0.14
C GLN A 397 -11.87 -48.96 -1.18
N ASP A 398 -12.74 -48.04 -0.75
CA ASP A 398 -13.54 -47.21 -1.66
C ASP A 398 -12.67 -46.31 -2.53
N TRP A 399 -11.52 -45.85 -2.03
CA TRP A 399 -10.52 -45.11 -2.80
C TRP A 399 -9.80 -45.97 -3.85
N PHE A 400 -9.93 -47.30 -3.77
CA PHE A 400 -9.41 -48.27 -4.75
C PHE A 400 -10.51 -48.93 -5.58
N GLY A 401 -11.70 -48.33 -5.64
CA GLY A 401 -12.83 -48.87 -6.42
C GLY A 401 -13.43 -50.14 -5.80
N GLY A 402 -13.32 -50.29 -4.47
CA GLY A 402 -13.81 -51.44 -3.72
C GLY A 402 -12.83 -52.62 -3.64
N VAL A 403 -11.61 -52.48 -4.17
CA VAL A 403 -10.55 -53.49 -4.04
C VAL A 403 -9.80 -53.26 -2.73
N ALA A 404 -9.69 -54.28 -1.88
CA ALA A 404 -8.91 -54.16 -0.66
C ALA A 404 -7.42 -53.97 -0.99
N TYR A 405 -6.70 -53.13 -0.22
CA TYR A 405 -5.27 -52.87 -0.43
C TYR A 405 -4.44 -54.15 -0.60
N GLY A 406 -4.72 -55.17 0.22
CA GLY A 406 -4.03 -56.47 0.18
C GLY A 406 -4.19 -57.23 -1.14
N ASP A 407 -5.28 -57.00 -1.88
CA ASP A 407 -5.61 -57.66 -3.14
C ASP A 407 -5.02 -56.93 -4.37
N ILE A 408 -4.49 -55.72 -4.19
CA ILE A 408 -3.82 -54.98 -5.27
C ILE A 408 -2.48 -55.67 -5.57
N THR A 409 -2.38 -56.25 -6.76
CA THR A 409 -1.19 -56.98 -7.22
C THR A 409 -0.09 -56.02 -7.69
N ALA A 410 1.16 -56.32 -7.37
CA ALA A 410 2.29 -55.55 -7.87
C ALA A 410 2.37 -55.58 -9.41
N ASP A 411 2.73 -54.44 -10.01
CA ASP A 411 3.11 -54.37 -11.41
C ASP A 411 4.31 -55.28 -11.69
N THR A 412 4.35 -55.88 -12.89
CA THR A 412 5.37 -56.88 -13.27
C THR A 412 6.47 -56.31 -14.18
N THR A 413 6.44 -55.01 -14.49
CA THR A 413 7.43 -54.37 -15.34
C THR A 413 8.79 -54.36 -14.63
N ASP A 414 9.85 -54.73 -15.33
CA ASP A 414 11.21 -54.69 -14.77
C ASP A 414 11.80 -53.28 -14.95
N PHE A 415 11.81 -52.47 -13.88
CA PHE A 415 12.39 -51.14 -13.89
C PHE A 415 13.89 -51.21 -13.54
N SER A 416 14.75 -50.76 -14.45
CA SER A 416 16.20 -50.73 -14.19
C SER A 416 16.55 -49.75 -13.06
N ASN A 417 17.53 -50.12 -12.22
CA ASN A 417 18.03 -49.24 -11.15
C ASN A 417 19.02 -48.19 -11.69
N ASP A 418 18.55 -47.37 -12.63
CA ASP A 418 19.29 -46.28 -13.25
C ASP A 418 18.33 -45.13 -13.64
N THR A 419 18.89 -44.09 -14.25
CA THR A 419 18.09 -42.95 -14.73
C THR A 419 17.01 -43.37 -15.74
N ALA A 420 17.29 -44.37 -16.58
CA ALA A 420 16.33 -44.84 -17.57
C ALA A 420 15.13 -45.53 -16.93
N GLY A 421 15.35 -46.37 -15.92
CA GLY A 421 14.26 -47.01 -15.18
C GLY A 421 13.49 -46.02 -14.31
N SER A 422 14.16 -45.04 -13.70
CA SER A 422 13.50 -43.92 -13.00
C SER A 422 12.57 -43.11 -13.92
N LEU A 423 13.02 -42.82 -15.15
CA LEU A 423 12.18 -42.16 -16.17
C LEU A 423 11.03 -43.06 -16.63
N ALA A 424 11.25 -44.38 -16.70
CA ALA A 424 10.20 -45.34 -17.04
C ALA A 424 9.12 -45.44 -15.95
N ILE A 425 9.50 -45.38 -14.66
CA ILE A 425 8.57 -45.31 -13.52
C ILE A 425 7.70 -44.05 -13.64
N ILE A 426 8.31 -42.88 -13.84
CA ILE A 426 7.56 -41.62 -14.01
C ILE A 426 6.67 -41.67 -15.25
N ALA A 427 7.14 -42.24 -16.36
CA ALA A 427 6.33 -42.38 -17.56
C ALA A 427 5.11 -43.29 -17.36
N ALA A 428 5.27 -44.37 -16.60
CA ALA A 428 4.17 -45.27 -16.24
C ALA A 428 3.14 -44.60 -15.31
N LEU A 429 3.61 -43.76 -14.38
CA LEU A 429 2.76 -43.01 -13.45
C LEU A 429 2.15 -41.73 -14.04
N GLN A 430 2.67 -41.22 -15.16
CA GLN A 430 2.26 -39.92 -15.72
C GLN A 430 0.72 -39.78 -15.90
N PRO A 431 -0.01 -40.78 -16.45
CA PRO A 431 -1.47 -40.69 -16.54
C PRO A 431 -2.15 -40.62 -15.17
N SER A 432 -1.69 -41.43 -14.21
CA SER A 432 -2.20 -41.41 -12.84
C SER A 432 -1.89 -40.10 -12.14
N THR A 433 -0.71 -39.52 -12.34
CA THR A 433 -0.32 -38.22 -11.80
C THR A 433 -1.28 -37.12 -12.22
N GLU A 434 -1.66 -37.06 -13.50
CA GLU A 434 -2.57 -36.04 -14.02
C GLU A 434 -3.97 -36.17 -13.41
N ILE A 435 -4.47 -37.40 -13.26
CA ILE A 435 -5.77 -37.68 -12.64
C ILE A 435 -5.75 -37.38 -11.13
N LEU A 436 -4.69 -37.77 -10.42
CA LEU A 436 -4.51 -37.48 -9.00
C LEU A 436 -4.45 -35.99 -8.73
N LEU A 437 -3.73 -35.23 -9.57
CA LEU A 437 -3.72 -33.77 -9.51
C LEU A 437 -5.13 -33.20 -9.71
N GLN A 438 -5.89 -33.67 -10.70
CA GLN A 438 -7.26 -33.19 -10.91
C GLN A 438 -8.20 -33.51 -9.74
N GLY A 439 -8.14 -34.74 -9.22
CA GLY A 439 -8.91 -35.14 -8.03
C GLY A 439 -8.56 -34.31 -6.81
N TRP A 440 -7.26 -34.05 -6.62
CA TRP A 440 -6.74 -33.22 -5.54
C TRP A 440 -7.23 -31.78 -5.64
N GLN A 441 -7.16 -31.18 -6.83
CA GLN A 441 -7.69 -29.83 -7.08
C GLN A 441 -9.19 -29.77 -6.78
N SER A 442 -9.96 -30.77 -7.22
CA SER A 442 -11.40 -30.82 -6.96
C SER A 442 -11.72 -30.93 -5.46
N LEU A 443 -10.95 -31.70 -4.70
CA LEU A 443 -11.08 -31.79 -3.25
C LEU A 443 -10.78 -30.44 -2.58
N LEU A 444 -9.65 -29.82 -2.94
CA LEU A 444 -9.22 -28.53 -2.40
C LEU A 444 -10.22 -27.41 -2.72
N ASP A 445 -10.70 -27.32 -3.96
CA ASP A 445 -11.69 -26.32 -4.38
C ASP A 445 -13.01 -26.51 -3.62
N SER A 446 -13.44 -27.76 -3.42
CA SER A 446 -14.65 -28.07 -2.65
C SER A 446 -14.49 -27.66 -1.19
N ALA A 447 -13.35 -28.00 -0.56
CA ALA A 447 -13.05 -27.61 0.80
C ALA A 447 -13.08 -26.08 0.95
N LEU A 448 -12.32 -25.35 0.13
CA LEU A 448 -12.24 -23.88 0.14
C LEU A 448 -13.60 -23.23 -0.11
N TYR A 449 -14.39 -23.82 -1.00
CA TYR A 449 -15.74 -23.33 -1.30
C TYR A 449 -16.65 -23.41 -0.08
N TYR A 450 -16.69 -24.59 0.57
CA TYR A 450 -17.60 -24.78 1.70
C TYR A 450 -17.11 -24.04 2.95
N GLU A 451 -15.81 -23.96 3.22
CA GLU A 451 -15.29 -23.09 4.29
C GLU A 451 -15.73 -21.65 4.09
N LYS A 452 -15.55 -21.10 2.88
CA LYS A 452 -15.99 -19.74 2.57
C LYS A 452 -17.51 -19.57 2.71
N GLN A 453 -18.30 -20.62 2.48
CA GLN A 453 -19.74 -20.59 2.76
C GLN A 453 -20.04 -20.57 4.25
N ALA A 454 -19.40 -21.44 5.04
CA ALA A 454 -19.59 -21.49 6.49
C ALA A 454 -19.11 -20.20 7.16
N GLU A 455 -17.99 -19.64 6.71
CA GLU A 455 -17.48 -18.34 7.18
C GLU A 455 -18.49 -17.23 6.91
N ARG A 456 -19.05 -17.17 5.69
CA ARG A 456 -20.11 -16.21 5.35
C ARG A 456 -21.36 -16.42 6.20
N ALA A 457 -21.73 -17.66 6.47
CA ALA A 457 -22.88 -17.98 7.32
C ALA A 457 -22.61 -17.55 8.77
N LEU A 458 -21.40 -17.78 9.30
CA LEU A 458 -21.00 -17.36 10.64
C LEU A 458 -21.03 -15.83 10.77
N PHE A 459 -20.39 -15.11 9.84
CA PHE A 459 -20.33 -13.66 9.86
C PHE A 459 -21.65 -12.95 9.53
N ALA A 460 -22.65 -13.66 9.03
CA ALA A 460 -23.99 -13.13 8.79
C ALA A 460 -24.99 -13.54 9.87
N GLY A 461 -24.79 -14.72 10.47
CA GLY A 461 -25.71 -15.33 11.44
C GLY A 461 -25.37 -15.00 12.89
N ASN A 462 -24.09 -14.84 13.23
CA ASN A 462 -23.66 -14.60 14.61
C ASN A 462 -23.30 -13.13 14.85
N SER A 463 -23.97 -12.51 15.82
CA SER A 463 -23.81 -11.08 16.11
C SER A 463 -22.44 -10.71 16.67
N PHE A 464 -21.80 -11.61 17.44
CA PHE A 464 -20.47 -11.36 17.98
C PHE A 464 -19.43 -11.28 16.87
N PHE A 465 -19.35 -12.31 16.01
CA PHE A 465 -18.40 -12.30 14.89
C PHE A 465 -18.70 -11.21 13.88
N THR A 466 -19.98 -10.89 13.65
CA THR A 466 -20.37 -9.72 12.85
C THR A 466 -19.77 -8.42 13.43
N GLY A 467 -19.92 -8.21 14.74
CA GLY A 467 -19.38 -7.03 15.42
C GLY A 467 -17.85 -6.97 15.40
N VAL A 468 -17.17 -8.10 15.58
CA VAL A 468 -15.70 -8.21 15.44
C VAL A 468 -15.26 -7.79 14.03
N MET A 469 -15.91 -8.35 13.00
CA MET A 469 -15.59 -8.06 11.61
C MET A 469 -15.86 -6.59 11.24
N GLU A 470 -16.92 -5.99 11.76
CA GLU A 470 -17.19 -4.56 11.56
C GLU A 470 -16.10 -3.69 12.18
N LYS A 471 -15.70 -3.95 13.43
CA LYS A 471 -14.62 -3.23 14.11
C LYS A 471 -13.29 -3.35 13.35
N LEU A 472 -12.91 -4.57 12.97
CA LEU A 472 -11.69 -4.83 12.20
C LEU A 472 -11.73 -4.15 10.83
N ARG A 473 -12.85 -4.22 10.11
CA ARG A 473 -13.00 -3.54 8.81
C ARG A 473 -12.86 -2.04 8.94
N VAL A 474 -13.45 -1.43 9.97
CA VAL A 474 -13.29 0.02 10.20
C VAL A 474 -11.83 0.34 10.42
N HIS A 475 -11.15 -0.35 11.33
CA HIS A 475 -9.73 -0.12 11.58
C HIS A 475 -8.87 -0.31 10.31
N MET A 476 -9.07 -1.41 9.59
CA MET A 476 -8.36 -1.68 8.33
C MET A 476 -8.64 -0.63 7.26
N ARG A 477 -9.83 -0.02 7.24
CA ARG A 477 -10.18 1.04 6.29
C ARG A 477 -9.69 2.42 6.70
N THR A 478 -9.31 2.64 7.95
CA THR A 478 -8.83 3.92 8.44
C THR A 478 -7.42 4.20 7.91
N LEU A 479 -7.23 5.34 7.26
CA LEU A 479 -5.99 5.73 6.60
C LEU A 479 -5.59 7.17 6.96
N PRO A 480 -4.30 7.45 7.09
CA PRO A 480 -3.80 8.82 7.14
C PRO A 480 -4.17 9.58 5.85
N PRO A 481 -4.56 10.87 5.94
CA PRO A 481 -5.13 11.59 4.81
C PRO A 481 -4.10 12.13 3.81
N SER A 482 -2.81 12.20 4.14
CA SER A 482 -1.79 12.91 3.33
C SER A 482 -1.80 12.52 1.85
N ALA A 483 -1.96 11.24 1.53
CA ALA A 483 -1.97 10.77 0.16
C ALA A 483 -3.23 11.15 -0.62
N ALA A 484 -4.41 11.10 0.02
CA ALA A 484 -5.65 11.59 -0.58
C ALA A 484 -5.52 13.10 -0.88
N ILE A 485 -4.94 13.86 0.05
CA ILE A 485 -4.69 15.29 -0.12
C ILE A 485 -3.66 15.56 -1.23
N ALA A 486 -2.60 14.76 -1.35
CA ALA A 486 -1.65 14.87 -2.45
C ALA A 486 -2.35 14.69 -3.82
N GLY A 487 -3.31 13.76 -3.89
CA GLY A 487 -4.15 13.58 -5.07
C GLY A 487 -5.01 14.82 -5.35
N VAL A 488 -5.65 15.37 -4.31
CA VAL A 488 -6.42 16.62 -4.39
C VAL A 488 -5.56 17.79 -4.86
N TYR A 489 -4.31 17.91 -4.41
CA TYR A 489 -3.38 18.94 -4.86
C TYR A 489 -3.07 18.77 -6.35
N ALA A 490 -2.68 17.57 -6.77
CA ALA A 490 -2.40 17.28 -8.18
C ALA A 490 -3.60 17.57 -9.09
N ASN A 491 -4.79 17.17 -8.66
CA ASN A 491 -6.02 17.42 -9.41
C ASN A 491 -6.40 18.91 -9.44
N THR A 492 -6.24 19.63 -8.34
CA THR A 492 -6.53 21.07 -8.27
C THR A 492 -5.59 21.86 -9.15
N ASP A 493 -4.30 21.59 -9.05
CA ASP A 493 -3.26 22.29 -9.80
C ASP A 493 -3.46 22.11 -11.31
N ARG A 494 -3.73 20.87 -11.76
CA ARG A 494 -3.96 20.55 -13.17
C ARG A 494 -5.19 21.28 -13.75
N ASN A 495 -6.26 21.40 -12.96
CA ASN A 495 -7.54 21.92 -13.45
C ASN A 495 -7.75 23.41 -13.20
N ARG A 496 -7.11 23.99 -12.19
CA ARG A 496 -7.37 25.35 -11.68
C ARG A 496 -6.12 26.17 -11.41
N GLY A 497 -4.94 25.59 -11.56
CA GLY A 497 -3.65 26.20 -11.23
C GLY A 497 -3.33 26.14 -9.74
N VAL A 498 -2.03 26.17 -9.43
CA VAL A 498 -1.49 26.06 -8.05
C VAL A 498 -1.93 27.21 -7.12
N TRP A 499 -2.34 28.35 -7.69
CA TRP A 499 -2.87 29.50 -6.95
C TRP A 499 -4.29 29.28 -6.42
N LYS A 500 -5.00 28.23 -6.85
CA LYS A 500 -6.30 27.87 -6.28
C LYS A 500 -6.11 27.05 -5.00
N ALA A 501 -6.74 27.49 -3.91
CA ALA A 501 -6.75 26.73 -2.66
C ALA A 501 -7.34 25.30 -2.85
N PRO A 502 -6.63 24.24 -2.41
CA PRO A 502 -7.06 22.84 -2.52
C PRO A 502 -8.03 22.44 -1.40
N ALA A 503 -9.10 23.23 -1.24
CA ALA A 503 -10.16 23.03 -0.25
C ALA A 503 -11.54 23.22 -0.86
N ASN A 504 -12.57 22.77 -0.14
CA ASN A 504 -13.94 22.58 -0.63
C ASN A 504 -13.97 21.60 -1.82
N ILE A 505 -13.26 20.49 -1.67
CA ILE A 505 -13.15 19.40 -2.65
C ILE A 505 -13.55 18.11 -1.97
N SER A 506 -14.42 17.33 -2.61
CA SER A 506 -14.86 16.02 -2.14
C SER A 506 -13.74 15.00 -2.29
N LEU A 507 -13.61 14.12 -1.29
CA LEU A 507 -12.71 12.97 -1.36
C LEU A 507 -13.42 11.78 -1.99
N ASN A 508 -12.76 11.12 -2.93
CA ASN A 508 -13.21 9.88 -3.55
C ASN A 508 -12.78 8.67 -2.71
N SER A 509 -13.51 7.56 -2.82
CA SER A 509 -13.22 6.31 -2.10
C SER A 509 -13.12 6.47 -0.57
N VAL A 510 -13.89 7.41 -0.02
CA VAL A 510 -13.98 7.73 1.42
C VAL A 510 -15.43 7.61 1.89
N ILE A 511 -15.63 6.85 2.96
CA ILE A 511 -16.92 6.74 3.67
C ILE A 511 -17.15 7.98 4.54
N GLY A 512 -16.10 8.41 5.25
CA GLY A 512 -16.15 9.57 6.13
C GLY A 512 -14.83 9.79 6.88
N PRO A 513 -14.72 10.89 7.63
CA PRO A 513 -13.65 11.08 8.60
C PRO A 513 -13.81 10.10 9.77
N ALA A 514 -12.69 9.61 10.32
CA ALA A 514 -12.67 8.72 11.48
C ALA A 514 -13.27 9.39 12.73
N VAL A 515 -13.03 10.70 12.88
CA VAL A 515 -13.61 11.53 13.92
C VAL A 515 -14.56 12.56 13.30
N LYS A 516 -15.71 12.80 13.92
CA LYS A 516 -16.59 13.89 13.48
C LYS A 516 -16.10 15.20 14.08
N VAL A 517 -15.71 16.14 13.22
CA VAL A 517 -15.30 17.49 13.63
C VAL A 517 -16.47 18.47 13.48
N ASP A 518 -16.87 19.09 14.58
CA ASP A 518 -17.89 20.14 14.61
C ASP A 518 -17.34 21.53 14.22
N HIS A 519 -18.17 22.57 14.30
CA HIS A 519 -17.73 23.92 13.93
C HIS A 519 -16.76 24.55 14.94
N ARG A 520 -16.93 24.29 16.23
CA ARG A 520 -16.10 24.86 17.30
C ARG A 520 -14.74 24.16 17.36
N GLU A 521 -14.72 22.85 17.21
CA GLU A 521 -13.50 22.06 17.08
C GLU A 521 -12.71 22.50 15.84
N GLN A 522 -13.39 22.73 14.71
CA GLN A 522 -12.72 23.28 13.53
C GLN A 522 -12.10 24.65 13.79
N GLU A 523 -12.77 25.54 14.54
CA GLU A 523 -12.23 26.87 14.87
C GLU A 523 -10.88 26.77 15.56
N SER A 524 -10.75 25.87 16.56
CA SER A 524 -9.50 25.66 17.30
C SER A 524 -8.43 24.94 16.48
N LEU A 525 -8.80 24.07 15.53
CA LEU A 525 -7.86 23.47 14.56
C LEU A 525 -7.28 24.55 13.64
N ASN A 526 -8.12 25.47 13.20
CA ASN A 526 -7.79 26.44 12.19
C ASN A 526 -7.01 27.64 12.75
N VAL A 527 -7.43 28.20 13.89
CA VAL A 527 -6.73 29.30 14.60
C VAL A 527 -6.38 28.83 16.01
N HIS A 528 -5.09 28.85 16.35
CA HIS A 528 -4.62 28.43 17.67
C HIS A 528 -3.61 29.44 18.24
N PRO A 529 -3.53 29.64 19.58
CA PRO A 529 -2.54 30.54 20.19
C PRO A 529 -1.08 30.21 19.86
N THR A 530 -0.76 28.94 19.61
CA THR A 530 0.60 28.52 19.17
C THR A 530 0.94 28.98 17.75
N GLY A 531 -0.05 29.44 16.97
CA GLY A 531 0.11 29.79 15.56
C GLY A 531 0.09 28.61 14.59
N LYS A 532 -0.06 27.38 15.09
CA LYS A 532 0.03 26.14 14.31
C LYS A 532 -1.35 25.65 13.88
N SER A 533 -1.69 25.90 12.61
CA SER A 533 -2.97 25.47 12.01
C SER A 533 -2.94 24.02 11.55
N ILE A 534 -4.09 23.35 11.66
CA ILE A 534 -4.36 22.02 11.10
C ILE A 534 -5.64 22.12 10.27
N ASN A 535 -5.63 21.55 9.06
CA ASN A 535 -6.75 21.61 8.14
C ASN A 535 -7.75 20.48 8.41
N ALA A 536 -9.03 20.84 8.56
CA ALA A 536 -10.06 19.87 8.88
C ALA A 536 -10.55 19.10 7.64
N ILE A 537 -10.81 17.80 7.78
CA ILE A 537 -11.61 17.00 6.84
C ILE A 537 -12.98 16.76 7.47
N ARG A 538 -14.06 17.14 6.77
CA ARG A 538 -15.41 17.19 7.38
C ARG A 538 -16.47 16.62 6.46
N THR A 539 -17.46 15.96 7.05
CA THR A 539 -18.65 15.51 6.33
C THR A 539 -19.75 16.57 6.37
N PHE A 540 -20.35 16.82 5.21
CA PHE A 540 -21.49 17.72 5.04
C PHE A 540 -22.66 16.97 4.42
N THR A 541 -23.84 17.12 5.00
CA THR A 541 -25.07 16.55 4.46
C THR A 541 -25.30 17.03 3.02
N GLY A 542 -25.46 16.08 2.10
CA GLY A 542 -25.66 16.36 0.66
C GLY A 542 -24.40 16.71 -0.14
N LYS A 543 -23.22 16.86 0.48
CA LYS A 543 -21.95 17.10 -0.22
C LYS A 543 -20.87 16.04 0.01
N GLY A 544 -21.11 15.10 0.93
CA GLY A 544 -20.16 14.07 1.30
C GLY A 544 -19.02 14.61 2.18
N THR A 545 -17.87 13.94 2.14
CA THR A 545 -16.67 14.33 2.90
C THR A 545 -15.79 15.26 2.09
N LEU A 546 -15.53 16.45 2.63
CA LEU A 546 -14.79 17.53 1.99
C LEU A 546 -13.49 17.82 2.75
N VAL A 547 -12.44 18.15 1.98
CA VAL A 547 -11.28 18.88 2.51
C VAL A 547 -11.72 20.30 2.84
N TRP A 548 -11.59 20.71 4.11
CA TRP A 548 -12.22 21.92 4.64
C TRP A 548 -11.22 22.83 5.39
N GLY A 549 -10.03 22.97 4.81
CA GLY A 549 -8.99 23.91 5.24
C GLY A 549 -7.91 24.06 4.16
N ALA A 550 -7.27 25.22 4.09
CA ALA A 550 -6.21 25.52 3.11
C ALA A 550 -5.05 26.34 3.70
N ARG A 551 -4.79 26.19 5.01
CA ARG A 551 -3.70 26.86 5.72
C ARG A 551 -2.44 26.02 5.75
N THR A 552 -1.29 26.69 5.70
CA THR A 552 0.00 26.07 6.07
C THR A 552 0.04 25.89 7.59
N LEU A 553 1.09 25.26 8.12
CA LEU A 553 1.31 25.21 9.57
C LEU A 553 1.57 26.61 10.15
N ALA A 554 2.03 27.57 9.34
CA ALA A 554 2.21 28.98 9.72
C ALA A 554 0.88 29.75 9.69
N GLY A 555 -0.11 29.27 10.44
CA GLY A 555 -1.50 29.71 10.41
C GLY A 555 -1.74 31.17 10.78
N ASN A 556 -0.99 31.67 11.75
CA ASN A 556 -1.11 33.05 12.21
C ASN A 556 -0.21 34.02 11.44
N ASP A 557 0.62 33.52 10.53
CA ASP A 557 1.45 34.36 9.66
C ASP A 557 0.55 35.18 8.72
N ASN A 558 0.97 36.38 8.34
CA ASN A 558 0.18 37.26 7.46
C ASN A 558 0.56 37.12 5.98
N GLU A 559 1.74 36.58 5.68
CA GLU A 559 2.29 36.39 4.36
C GLU A 559 2.08 34.94 3.89
N TRP A 560 2.48 33.97 4.71
CA TRP A 560 2.58 32.56 4.35
C TRP A 560 1.44 31.68 4.89
N ARG A 561 0.33 32.29 5.31
CA ARG A 561 -0.84 31.60 5.89
C ARG A 561 -1.40 30.50 5.02
N TYR A 562 -1.46 30.71 3.71
CA TYR A 562 -2.25 29.87 2.80
C TYR A 562 -1.38 28.99 1.92
N ILE A 563 -1.81 27.74 1.77
CA ILE A 563 -1.14 26.71 0.95
C ILE A 563 -0.96 27.19 -0.49
N SER A 564 -2.02 27.75 -1.09
CA SER A 564 -1.97 28.20 -2.48
C SER A 564 -1.00 29.36 -2.69
N VAL A 565 -0.84 30.23 -1.70
CA VAL A 565 0.12 31.33 -1.76
C VAL A 565 1.54 30.78 -1.70
N ARG A 566 1.88 29.96 -0.68
CA ARG A 566 3.22 29.39 -0.57
C ARG A 566 3.59 28.57 -1.80
N ARG A 567 2.72 27.66 -2.24
CA ARG A 567 3.00 26.78 -3.39
C ARG A 567 3.11 27.54 -4.71
N PHE A 568 2.35 28.62 -4.89
CA PHE A 568 2.51 29.48 -6.05
C PHE A 568 3.87 30.18 -6.07
N PHE A 569 4.34 30.72 -4.93
CA PHE A 569 5.68 31.29 -4.84
C PHE A 569 6.77 30.25 -5.14
N LEU A 570 6.69 29.05 -4.56
CA LEU A 570 7.64 27.96 -4.86
C LEU A 570 7.72 27.65 -6.37
N MET A 571 6.57 27.59 -7.05
CA MET A 571 6.52 27.36 -8.50
C MET A 571 7.19 28.48 -9.29
N VAL A 572 6.92 29.75 -8.93
CA VAL A 572 7.50 30.90 -9.64
C VAL A 572 9.01 31.00 -9.39
N GLU A 573 9.44 30.83 -8.15
CA GLU A 573 10.85 30.81 -7.74
C GLU A 573 11.62 29.74 -8.52
N GLU A 574 11.13 28.50 -8.54
CA GLU A 574 11.80 27.39 -9.21
C GLU A 574 11.79 27.54 -10.75
N SER A 575 10.68 28.02 -11.33
CA SER A 575 10.58 28.26 -12.78
C SER A 575 11.56 29.34 -13.24
N THR A 576 11.59 30.47 -12.53
CA THR A 576 12.48 31.60 -12.86
C THR A 576 13.94 31.25 -12.63
N LYS A 577 14.26 30.50 -11.56
CA LYS A 577 15.60 29.96 -11.30
C LYS A 577 16.08 29.09 -12.48
N LYS A 578 15.31 28.09 -12.90
CA LYS A 578 15.65 27.22 -14.03
C LYS A 578 15.83 27.98 -15.34
N ALA A 579 14.95 28.94 -15.62
CA ALA A 579 15.05 29.76 -16.83
C ALA A 579 16.27 30.70 -16.81
N SER A 580 16.61 31.24 -15.64
CA SER A 580 17.75 32.15 -15.48
C SER A 580 19.11 31.46 -15.62
N ALA A 581 19.17 30.13 -15.47
CA ALA A 581 20.40 29.35 -15.59
C ALA A 581 21.10 29.50 -16.96
N ALA A 582 20.34 29.73 -18.04
CA ALA A 582 20.90 29.95 -19.38
C ALA A 582 21.75 31.23 -19.50
N PHE A 583 21.64 32.14 -18.54
CA PHE A 583 22.40 33.39 -18.51
C PHE A 583 23.64 33.32 -17.60
N VAL A 584 23.89 32.18 -16.95
CA VAL A 584 25.11 31.98 -16.19
C VAL A 584 26.30 31.97 -17.15
N PHE A 585 27.32 32.77 -16.85
CA PHE A 585 28.49 33.04 -17.72
C PHE A 585 28.24 33.89 -18.97
N GLU A 586 27.03 34.44 -19.16
CA GLU A 586 26.84 35.53 -20.13
C GLU A 586 27.51 36.83 -19.64
N PRO A 587 27.86 37.77 -20.54
CA PRO A 587 28.36 39.08 -20.14
C PRO A 587 27.40 39.78 -19.16
N ASN A 588 27.91 40.18 -17.98
CA ASN A 588 27.13 40.91 -16.97
C ASN A 588 26.96 42.39 -17.38
N ASP A 589 26.16 42.62 -18.43
CA ASP A 589 25.89 43.93 -19.00
C ASP A 589 24.38 44.24 -19.10
N ALA A 590 24.07 45.48 -19.47
CA ALA A 590 22.69 45.95 -19.59
C ALA A 590 21.84 45.15 -20.59
N ASN A 591 22.44 44.54 -21.62
CA ASN A 591 21.68 43.74 -22.59
C ASN A 591 21.21 42.44 -21.94
N THR A 592 22.08 41.78 -21.16
CA THR A 592 21.74 40.57 -20.42
C THR A 592 20.67 40.86 -19.38
N TRP A 593 20.79 41.95 -18.62
CA TRP A 593 19.79 42.36 -17.62
C TRP A 593 18.41 42.56 -18.23
N VAL A 594 18.32 43.28 -19.36
CA VAL A 594 17.05 43.52 -20.06
C VAL A 594 16.43 42.21 -20.55
N LYS A 595 17.23 41.27 -21.05
CA LYS A 595 16.72 39.95 -21.48
C LYS A 595 16.14 39.15 -20.31
N VAL A 596 16.84 39.08 -19.19
CA VAL A 596 16.39 38.37 -17.97
C VAL A 596 15.12 39.00 -17.43
N ARG A 597 15.08 40.34 -17.31
CA ARG A 597 13.88 41.08 -16.88
C ARG A 597 12.70 40.78 -17.78
N SER A 598 12.85 40.94 -19.08
CA SER A 598 11.76 40.75 -20.05
C SER A 598 11.25 39.31 -20.04
N MET A 599 12.13 38.32 -19.90
CA MET A 599 11.76 36.91 -19.78
C MET A 599 10.85 36.66 -18.56
N ILE A 600 11.23 37.19 -17.40
CA ILE A 600 10.47 37.03 -16.15
C ILE A 600 9.16 37.81 -16.20
N GLU A 601 9.17 39.06 -16.69
CA GLU A 601 7.96 39.89 -16.84
C GLU A 601 6.94 39.25 -17.77
N ASN A 602 7.38 38.66 -18.89
CA ASN A 602 6.50 37.95 -19.81
C ASN A 602 5.84 36.74 -19.13
N PHE A 603 6.61 35.97 -18.35
CA PHE A 603 6.07 34.84 -17.59
C PHE A 603 5.03 35.28 -16.54
N LEU A 604 5.35 36.28 -15.73
CA LEU A 604 4.44 36.79 -14.70
C LEU A 604 3.19 37.43 -15.31
N THR A 605 3.29 38.03 -16.50
CA THR A 605 2.14 38.50 -17.26
C THR A 605 1.20 37.36 -17.64
N LEU A 606 1.71 36.19 -18.00
CA LEU A 606 0.89 35.00 -18.28
C LEU A 606 0.20 34.51 -17.00
N GLN A 607 0.90 34.48 -15.87
CA GLN A 607 0.31 34.10 -14.58
C GLN A 607 -0.78 35.08 -14.13
N TRP A 608 -0.56 36.38 -14.31
CA TRP A 608 -1.58 37.41 -14.04
C TRP A 608 -2.82 37.25 -14.93
N ARG A 609 -2.64 37.01 -16.24
CA ARG A 609 -3.75 36.73 -17.16
C ARG A 609 -4.53 35.47 -16.80
N ALA A 610 -3.87 34.48 -16.20
CA ALA A 610 -4.49 33.27 -15.69
C ALA A 610 -5.22 33.47 -14.34
N GLY A 611 -5.12 34.66 -13.75
CA GLY A 611 -5.76 35.01 -12.48
C GLY A 611 -4.99 34.57 -11.24
N ALA A 612 -3.69 34.24 -11.37
CA ALA A 612 -2.85 33.83 -10.25
C ALA A 612 -2.40 35.02 -9.37
N LEU A 613 -2.29 36.20 -9.99
CA LEU A 613 -1.87 37.43 -9.36
C LEU A 613 -3.03 38.43 -9.27
N GLN A 614 -3.10 39.16 -8.16
CA GLN A 614 -4.08 40.20 -7.89
C GLN A 614 -3.60 41.54 -8.43
N GLY A 615 -4.47 42.29 -9.11
CA GLY A 615 -4.17 43.63 -9.61
C GLY A 615 -4.97 43.95 -10.85
N ALA A 616 -5.39 45.21 -11.02
CA ALA A 616 -6.14 45.65 -12.20
C ALA A 616 -5.22 45.76 -13.43
N THR A 617 -3.94 46.06 -13.19
CA THR A 617 -2.89 46.11 -14.22
C THR A 617 -1.71 45.22 -13.83
N PRO A 618 -0.84 44.81 -14.78
CA PRO A 618 0.38 44.05 -14.46
C PRO A 618 1.27 44.74 -13.41
N GLY A 619 1.37 46.07 -13.45
CA GLY A 619 2.19 46.85 -12.51
C GLY A 619 1.64 46.88 -11.08
N ASP A 620 0.33 46.64 -10.89
CA ASP A 620 -0.24 46.42 -9.55
C ASP A 620 0.03 45.01 -9.04
N ALA A 621 0.24 44.06 -9.96
CA ALA A 621 0.28 42.62 -9.70
C ALA A 621 1.69 42.08 -9.45
N PHE A 622 2.69 42.62 -10.14
CA PHE A 622 4.09 42.24 -9.94
C PHE A 622 5.05 43.35 -10.39
N PHE A 623 6.31 43.24 -9.96
CA PHE A 623 7.42 44.01 -10.49
C PHE A 623 8.67 43.15 -10.65
N VAL A 624 9.51 43.48 -11.61
CA VAL A 624 10.84 42.87 -11.82
C VAL A 624 11.85 43.99 -12.02
N ARG A 625 12.85 44.09 -11.13
CA ARG A 625 13.89 45.11 -11.17
C ARG A 625 15.26 44.49 -11.35
N VAL A 626 16.08 45.11 -12.20
CA VAL A 626 17.47 44.69 -12.43
C VAL A 626 18.24 45.83 -13.12
N GLY A 627 19.32 46.28 -12.48
CA GLY A 627 20.21 47.27 -13.06
C GLY A 627 21.19 47.89 -12.07
N LEU A 628 22.23 48.52 -12.61
CA LEU A 628 23.19 49.33 -11.84
C LEU A 628 22.51 50.56 -11.26
N GLY A 629 22.61 50.74 -9.93
CA GLY A 629 21.92 51.80 -9.20
C GLY A 629 20.43 51.54 -8.95
N GLU A 630 19.90 50.39 -9.39
CA GLU A 630 18.54 49.93 -9.08
C GLU A 630 18.58 48.77 -8.08
N THR A 631 19.19 47.65 -8.47
CA THR A 631 19.35 46.43 -7.63
C THR A 631 20.79 46.06 -7.36
N MET A 632 21.74 46.62 -8.10
CA MET A 632 23.17 46.29 -8.05
C MET A 632 24.03 47.54 -7.87
N THR A 633 25.16 47.36 -7.20
CA THR A 633 26.24 48.34 -7.09
C THR A 633 27.36 48.06 -8.11
N GLU A 634 28.33 48.97 -8.25
CA GLU A 634 29.52 48.71 -9.08
C GLU A 634 30.33 47.52 -8.55
N GLU A 635 30.38 47.34 -7.22
CA GLU A 635 31.04 46.21 -6.57
C GLU A 635 30.37 44.88 -6.93
N ASP A 636 29.03 44.82 -6.92
CA ASP A 636 28.30 43.62 -7.35
C ASP A 636 28.68 43.20 -8.78
N ILE A 637 28.82 44.17 -9.70
CA ILE A 637 29.20 43.88 -11.09
C ILE A 637 30.65 43.39 -11.16
N LEU A 638 31.58 44.01 -10.43
CA LEU A 638 32.98 43.59 -10.37
C LEU A 638 33.15 42.19 -9.77
N GLU A 639 32.31 41.83 -8.81
CA GLU A 639 32.24 40.48 -8.24
C GLU A 639 31.45 39.49 -9.11
N GLY A 640 30.91 39.93 -10.25
CA GLY A 640 30.18 39.08 -11.19
C GLY A 640 28.77 38.68 -10.73
N ARG A 641 28.17 39.42 -9.79
CA ARG A 641 26.81 39.21 -9.30
C ARG A 641 25.80 39.94 -10.17
N MET A 642 24.71 39.27 -10.50
CA MET A 642 23.52 39.86 -11.11
C MET A 642 22.35 39.69 -10.16
N ILE A 643 21.82 40.78 -9.61
CA ILE A 643 20.74 40.75 -8.60
C ILE A 643 19.43 41.18 -9.26
N VAL A 644 18.46 40.27 -9.28
CA VAL A 644 17.11 40.50 -9.80
C VAL A 644 16.13 40.51 -8.63
N GLU A 645 15.39 41.61 -8.46
CA GLU A 645 14.36 41.74 -7.43
C GLU A 645 12.98 41.49 -8.07
N ILE A 646 12.22 40.54 -7.52
CA ILE A 646 10.89 40.15 -8.03
C ILE A 646 9.88 40.28 -6.89
N GLY A 647 8.83 41.08 -7.10
CA GLY A 647 7.71 41.19 -6.18
C GLY A 647 6.41 40.71 -6.80
N LEU A 648 5.58 39.99 -6.03
CA LEU A 648 4.33 39.36 -6.49
C LEU A 648 3.17 39.66 -5.54
N ALA A 649 2.00 39.97 -6.08
CA ALA A 649 0.74 40.04 -5.34
C ALA A 649 -0.10 38.78 -5.58
N ALA A 650 0.15 37.69 -4.85
CA ALA A 650 -0.58 36.44 -5.03
C ALA A 650 -2.05 36.53 -4.56
N VAL A 651 -2.97 35.89 -5.29
CA VAL A 651 -4.39 35.82 -4.90
C VAL A 651 -4.57 35.01 -3.62
N ARG A 652 -5.32 35.59 -2.66
CA ARG A 652 -5.67 34.93 -1.39
C ARG A 652 -7.09 34.33 -1.46
N PRO A 653 -7.33 33.15 -0.86
CA PRO A 653 -8.67 32.57 -0.83
C PRO A 653 -9.61 33.35 0.10
N ALA A 654 -10.89 33.41 -0.28
CA ALA A 654 -11.95 33.89 0.61
C ALA A 654 -12.36 32.78 1.59
N GLU A 655 -11.74 32.77 2.78
CA GLU A 655 -11.99 31.76 3.83
C GLU A 655 -13.31 32.01 4.58
N PHE A 656 -13.68 33.26 4.80
CA PHE A 656 -14.89 33.65 5.55
C PHE A 656 -15.82 34.49 4.67
N ILE A 657 -17.10 34.11 4.64
CA ILE A 657 -18.17 34.89 4.00
C ILE A 657 -19.13 35.36 5.10
N ILE A 658 -19.16 36.66 5.36
CA ILE A 658 -20.00 37.27 6.40
C ILE A 658 -21.20 37.93 5.74
N LEU A 659 -22.39 37.34 5.92
CA LEU A 659 -23.65 37.91 5.46
C LEU A 659 -24.22 38.84 6.54
N ARG A 660 -24.27 40.14 6.25
CA ARG A 660 -24.84 41.15 7.15
C ARG A 660 -26.23 41.53 6.66
N PHE A 661 -27.26 41.11 7.40
CA PHE A 661 -28.64 41.47 7.10
C PHE A 661 -28.99 42.79 7.80
N SER A 662 -29.65 43.70 7.09
CA SER A 662 -30.25 44.90 7.67
C SER A 662 -31.68 45.02 7.18
N HIS A 663 -32.59 45.42 8.08
CA HIS A 663 -33.97 45.69 7.72
C HIS A 663 -34.08 47.15 7.27
N LYS A 664 -34.37 47.36 5.98
CA LYS A 664 -34.64 48.69 5.44
C LYS A 664 -36.10 49.04 5.70
N MET A 665 -36.37 50.02 6.57
CA MET A 665 -37.72 50.57 6.71
C MET A 665 -38.14 51.28 5.40
N GLN A 666 -39.43 51.24 5.06
CA GLN A 666 -39.97 52.03 3.95
C GLN A 666 -39.60 53.49 4.19
N ASN A 667 -38.87 54.09 3.26
CA ASN A 667 -38.70 55.53 3.23
C ASN A 667 -40.10 56.13 3.12
N GLY A 668 -40.60 56.74 4.20
CA GLY A 668 -41.72 57.66 4.09
C GLY A 668 -41.25 58.79 3.18
N ASN A 669 -41.89 58.92 2.01
CA ASN A 669 -41.81 60.16 1.26
C ASN A 669 -42.51 61.22 2.12
N GLU A 670 -41.74 62.10 2.74
CA GLU A 670 -41.96 63.56 2.84
C GLU A 670 -40.79 64.26 3.52
#